data_AF-A0A814QS81-F1
#
_entry.id   AF-A0A814QS81-F1
#
_cell.length_a   1.000
_cell.length_b   1.000
_cell.length_c   1.000
_cell.angle_alpha   90.00
_cell.angle_beta   90.00
_cell.angle_gamma   90.00
#
_symmetry.space_group_name_H-M   'P 1'
#
loop_
_entity.id
_entity.type
_entity.pdbx_description
1 polymer ?
#
loop_
_entity_poly.entity_id
_entity_poly.type
_entity_poly.pdbx_seq_one_letter_code
_entity_poly.pdbx_strand_id
1 'polypeptide(L)'
;MNDPYVLDHPLFVTLRDTLISFLHENQNNQTMYQLAKDISSLISNITIKFVNTYVDIFKRLLIYKPLINKVSEGINKCAQNIGNVSEEFIEVLNNLLFAYERLIHKRLDIQDDPSITILFESVAKCFVSHNYEEMLEHVGEHTEMSIREEFFFARCPLFLHQCRSQHRRHILNDVRKILLPLFNKRLPLKQINKSVIMVLGSICAVLFICSYGIMNNEAFYDQYEKLLSHLNEMLSNVYSIRGENDLIKIELIQEIVEQMSNFISIDQYIGKMKELQLSARLLTIVDDIQDEAIHFQIYRILAAILTEKDIKTLASPDKIVTIFLKKIINITNNISEREPLSNILIAVKSLVQHDQIKDEIVKQQGLSLLIRCATEPELIEQGEGNQWSLEILLALTFNKEAFNNIKNNTEFIQHLKTLLHSTDDDEKRFAESILWKIEQDKKDVESTTVSSNDQYDIMLSYSHRNKDLCYAIYDRLIKDGFRVWIDRENMYGSPMDAMAYAIENSKYILVCMSEAYKQSPCCQLEAQYAFQKRRPLIPLVMTPRYKPDGWLGIIVSGKIYIDIPKLTIDSAYLALKKEINAYLKQRNTTEEVSSQKTPLVHNSVTQIPATSKTLPITGMTSDAQRSIVKYPNCIDEWSDDHVRSFLIERKLTSLLPVVVDMDGCVLHMMYLMCMENPQSMFDRLKADTTNEHPLNMSTYLRFLHDIKQYVPNMTDKKSRKISSICHIL
;
A
#
# COMPACT_ATOMS: atom_id res chain seq x y z
N MET A 1 -35.12 22.42 33.34
CA MET A 1 -35.12 20.95 33.12
C MET A 1 -33.73 20.38 33.45
N ASN A 2 -33.18 20.65 34.64
CA ASN A 2 -31.89 20.11 35.10
C ASN A 2 -32.07 19.11 36.26
N ASP A 3 -33.30 18.71 36.52
CA ASP A 3 -33.62 17.77 37.59
C ASP A 3 -33.65 16.34 37.02
N PRO A 4 -32.73 15.45 37.43
CA PRO A 4 -32.64 14.07 36.95
C PRO A 4 -33.91 13.25 37.24
N TYR A 5 -34.76 13.68 38.17
CA TYR A 5 -36.00 12.98 38.53
C TYR A 5 -37.17 13.30 37.59
N VAL A 6 -37.05 14.27 36.67
CA VAL A 6 -38.12 14.62 35.72
C VAL A 6 -38.36 13.49 34.73
N LEU A 7 -37.33 12.77 34.28
CA LEU A 7 -37.48 11.66 33.32
C LEU A 7 -37.93 10.34 33.97
N ASP A 8 -37.75 10.20 35.29
CA ASP A 8 -38.32 9.11 36.10
C ASP A 8 -39.77 9.40 36.57
N HIS A 9 -40.33 10.54 36.14
CA HIS A 9 -41.70 10.92 36.48
C HIS A 9 -42.71 9.95 35.82
N PRO A 10 -43.78 9.51 36.52
CA PRO A 10 -44.84 8.64 35.98
C PRO A 10 -45.41 9.08 34.64
N LEU A 11 -45.31 10.38 34.33
CA LEU A 11 -45.67 10.96 33.03
C LEU A 11 -45.01 10.25 31.85
N PHE A 12 -43.72 9.90 31.92
CA PHE A 12 -43.03 9.25 30.79
C PHE A 12 -43.50 7.81 30.58
N VAL A 13 -43.87 7.12 31.66
CA VAL A 13 -44.51 5.80 31.60
C VAL A 13 -45.89 5.92 30.95
N THR A 14 -46.70 6.90 31.35
CA THR A 14 -48.00 7.18 30.74
C THR A 14 -47.89 7.53 29.26
N LEU A 15 -46.91 8.35 28.87
CA LEU A 15 -46.67 8.71 27.46
C LEU A 15 -46.29 7.48 26.63
N ARG A 16 -45.42 6.61 27.16
CA ARG A 16 -45.06 5.33 26.54
C ARG A 16 -46.29 4.44 26.36
N ASP A 17 -47.09 4.25 27.41
CA ASP A 17 -48.25 3.35 27.37
C ASP A 17 -49.37 3.90 26.47
N THR A 18 -49.52 5.23 26.39
CA THR A 18 -50.37 5.91 25.40
C THR A 18 -49.91 5.61 23.98
N LEU A 19 -48.60 5.70 23.73
CA LEU A 19 -48.02 5.41 22.41
C LEU A 19 -48.15 3.92 22.03
N ILE A 20 -48.04 2.99 22.99
CA ILE A 20 -48.32 1.57 22.77
C ILE A 20 -49.78 1.34 22.36
N SER A 21 -50.71 2.01 23.04
CA SER A 21 -52.14 1.91 22.76
C SER A 21 -52.46 2.41 21.34
N PHE A 22 -51.81 3.50 20.93
CA PHE A 22 -51.90 3.98 19.55
C PHE A 22 -51.34 2.98 18.53
N LEU A 23 -50.15 2.40 18.77
CA LEU A 23 -49.58 1.40 17.86
C LEU A 23 -50.42 0.10 17.80
N HIS A 24 -51.32 -0.12 18.77
CA HIS A 24 -52.25 -1.24 18.80
C HIS A 24 -53.47 -1.02 17.89
N GLU A 25 -53.96 0.21 17.81
CA GLU A 25 -55.18 0.56 17.12
C GLU A 25 -54.86 1.06 15.69
N ASN A 26 -55.13 0.21 14.69
CA ASN A 26 -55.11 0.55 13.25
C ASN A 26 -56.28 1.52 12.94
N GLN A 27 -56.30 2.71 13.55
CA GLN A 27 -57.46 3.58 13.54
C GLN A 27 -57.25 4.77 12.62
N ASN A 28 -58.17 4.91 11.66
CA ASN A 28 -58.40 6.04 10.75
C ASN A 28 -58.77 7.36 11.49
N ASN A 29 -58.27 7.59 12.71
CA ASN A 29 -58.58 8.76 13.54
C ASN A 29 -57.43 9.77 13.51
N GLN A 30 -57.60 10.83 12.71
CA GLN A 30 -56.59 11.87 12.46
C GLN A 30 -56.07 12.55 13.75
N THR A 31 -56.91 12.70 14.78
CA THR A 31 -56.51 13.30 16.06
C THR A 31 -55.57 12.40 16.85
N MET A 32 -55.77 11.08 16.78
CA MET A 32 -54.90 10.11 17.45
C MET A 32 -53.52 10.03 16.76
N TYR A 33 -53.49 10.16 15.41
CA TYR A 33 -52.23 10.25 14.66
C TYR A 33 -51.41 11.47 15.07
N GLN A 34 -52.03 12.64 15.19
CA GLN A 34 -51.33 13.85 15.61
C GLN A 34 -50.76 13.71 17.02
N LEU A 35 -51.54 13.15 17.96
CA LEU A 35 -51.07 12.91 19.32
C LEU A 35 -49.87 11.94 19.36
N ALA A 36 -49.94 10.83 18.62
CA ALA A 36 -48.84 9.88 18.54
C ALA A 36 -47.58 10.47 17.89
N LYS A 37 -47.76 11.29 16.85
CA LYS A 37 -46.70 12.05 16.21
C LYS A 37 -46.04 13.00 17.22
N ASP A 38 -46.81 13.76 17.97
CA ASP A 38 -46.31 14.70 18.97
C ASP A 38 -45.55 13.97 20.09
N ILE A 39 -46.09 12.85 20.59
CA ILE A 39 -45.43 12.02 21.62
C ILE A 39 -44.13 11.42 21.09
N SER A 40 -44.14 10.83 19.89
CA SER A 40 -42.93 10.24 19.28
C SER A 40 -41.86 11.29 18.99
N SER A 41 -42.25 12.47 18.52
CA SER A 41 -41.37 13.62 18.31
C SER A 41 -40.77 14.12 19.63
N LEU A 42 -41.57 14.22 20.69
CA LEU A 42 -41.09 14.56 22.03
C LEU A 42 -40.04 13.56 22.52
N ILE A 43 -40.31 12.25 22.39
CA ILE A 43 -39.38 11.19 22.78
C ILE A 43 -38.07 11.31 21.99
N SER A 44 -38.15 11.47 20.66
CA SER A 44 -36.99 11.68 19.79
C SER A 44 -36.14 12.87 20.24
N ASN A 45 -36.77 14.04 20.43
CA ASN A 45 -36.09 15.27 20.81
C ASN A 45 -35.42 15.22 22.19
N ILE A 46 -36.09 14.61 23.17
CA ILE A 46 -35.51 14.43 24.51
C ILE A 46 -34.36 13.41 24.44
N THR A 47 -34.49 12.36 23.63
CA THR A 47 -33.41 11.38 23.41
C THR A 47 -32.16 12.07 22.84
N ILE A 48 -32.28 12.93 21.82
CA ILE A 48 -31.15 13.68 21.25
C ILE A 48 -30.38 14.43 22.34
N LYS A 49 -31.10 15.12 23.23
CA LYS A 49 -30.49 16.03 24.20
C LYS A 49 -29.92 15.32 25.42
N PHE A 50 -30.53 14.21 25.84
CA PHE A 50 -30.35 13.71 27.21
C PHE A 50 -29.96 12.23 27.31
N VAL A 51 -29.95 11.46 26.20
CA VAL A 51 -29.70 10.01 26.23
C VAL A 51 -28.30 9.64 26.75
N ASN A 52 -27.32 10.53 26.64
CA ASN A 52 -25.97 10.30 27.16
C ASN A 52 -25.88 10.53 28.67
N THR A 53 -26.70 11.42 29.22
CA THR A 53 -26.73 11.72 30.66
C THR A 53 -27.59 10.72 31.43
N TYR A 54 -28.69 10.24 30.83
CA TYR A 54 -29.70 9.44 31.53
C TYR A 54 -29.96 8.09 30.87
N VAL A 55 -28.90 7.36 30.53
CA VAL A 55 -28.95 6.08 29.79
C VAL A 55 -29.96 5.10 30.38
N ASP A 56 -29.92 4.87 31.70
CA ASP A 56 -30.77 3.88 32.37
C ASP A 56 -32.26 4.23 32.30
N ILE A 57 -32.59 5.53 32.33
CA ILE A 57 -33.97 6.00 32.22
C ILE A 57 -34.50 5.72 30.81
N PHE A 58 -33.73 6.07 29.77
CA PHE A 58 -34.10 5.76 28.39
C PHE A 58 -34.12 4.26 28.12
N LYS A 59 -33.24 3.48 28.77
CA LYS A 59 -33.26 2.02 28.72
C LYS A 59 -34.59 1.48 29.25
N ARG A 60 -35.04 1.94 30.43
CA ARG A 60 -36.36 1.57 31.00
C ARG A 60 -37.54 2.02 30.15
N LEU A 61 -37.43 3.17 29.49
CA LEU A 61 -38.50 3.74 28.67
C LEU A 61 -38.64 3.04 27.31
N LEU A 62 -37.53 2.86 26.58
CA LEU A 62 -37.50 2.40 25.20
C LEU A 62 -37.26 0.89 25.08
N ILE A 63 -36.44 0.30 25.94
CA ILE A 63 -36.21 -1.16 25.99
C ILE A 63 -37.33 -1.83 26.79
N TYR A 64 -38.55 -1.62 26.32
CA TYR A 64 -39.77 -2.18 26.87
C TYR A 64 -40.42 -3.09 25.83
N LYS A 65 -40.48 -4.39 26.14
CA LYS A 65 -40.88 -5.43 25.18
C LYS A 65 -42.23 -5.17 24.48
N PRO A 66 -43.30 -4.72 25.16
CA PRO A 66 -44.55 -4.39 24.48
C PRO A 66 -44.43 -3.27 23.45
N LEU A 67 -43.65 -2.22 23.74
CA LEU A 67 -43.38 -1.14 22.80
C LEU A 67 -42.58 -1.65 21.59
N ILE A 68 -41.49 -2.36 21.85
CA ILE A 68 -40.63 -2.96 20.81
C ILE A 68 -41.45 -3.85 19.86
N ASN A 69 -42.28 -4.74 20.40
CA ASN A 69 -43.11 -5.63 19.62
C ASN A 69 -44.08 -4.86 18.72
N LYS A 70 -44.63 -3.75 19.20
CA LYS A 70 -45.57 -2.92 18.44
C LYS A 70 -44.87 -2.10 17.35
N VAL A 71 -43.70 -1.55 17.65
CA VAL A 71 -42.85 -0.91 16.64
C VAL A 71 -42.45 -1.92 15.57
N SER A 72 -42.01 -3.11 15.96
CA SER A 72 -41.71 -4.23 15.06
C SER A 72 -42.91 -4.60 14.18
N GLU A 73 -44.11 -4.74 14.75
CA GLU A 73 -45.34 -5.02 14.00
C GLU A 73 -45.62 -3.92 12.95
N GLY A 74 -45.47 -2.65 13.34
CA GLY A 74 -45.60 -1.51 12.43
C GLY A 74 -44.60 -1.55 11.27
N ILE A 75 -43.32 -1.84 11.55
CA ILE A 75 -42.29 -1.98 10.52
C ILE A 75 -42.61 -3.15 9.57
N ASN A 76 -43.04 -4.29 10.11
CA ASN A 76 -43.44 -5.44 9.30
C ASN A 76 -44.64 -5.12 8.39
N LYS A 77 -45.60 -4.31 8.84
CA LYS A 77 -46.71 -3.81 8.00
C LYS A 77 -46.19 -2.95 6.84
N CYS A 78 -45.24 -2.04 7.09
CA CYS A 78 -44.58 -1.27 6.03
C CYS A 78 -43.89 -2.17 5.01
N ALA A 79 -43.18 -3.22 5.46
CA ALA A 79 -42.53 -4.18 4.57
C ALA A 79 -43.54 -4.98 3.73
N GLN A 80 -44.72 -5.30 4.25
CA GLN A 80 -45.71 -6.12 3.54
C GLN A 80 -46.60 -5.32 2.57
N ASN A 81 -47.12 -4.17 3.00
CA ASN A 81 -48.05 -3.37 2.19
C ASN A 81 -48.02 -1.90 2.63
N ILE A 82 -47.05 -1.15 2.13
CA ILE A 82 -46.85 0.25 2.48
C ILE A 82 -48.00 1.15 2.01
N GLY A 83 -48.72 0.78 0.95
CA GLY A 83 -49.83 1.56 0.40
C GLY A 83 -50.94 1.81 1.43
N ASN A 84 -51.16 0.85 2.32
CA ASN A 84 -52.18 0.90 3.38
C ASN A 84 -51.69 1.54 4.69
N VAL A 85 -50.44 2.02 4.73
CA VAL A 85 -49.87 2.68 5.90
C VAL A 85 -49.88 4.20 5.68
N SER A 86 -50.47 4.93 6.63
CA SER A 86 -50.51 6.40 6.58
C SER A 86 -49.13 7.01 6.79
N GLU A 87 -48.88 8.18 6.21
CA GLU A 87 -47.60 8.88 6.34
C GLU A 87 -47.32 9.30 7.78
N GLU A 88 -48.35 9.69 8.53
CA GLU A 88 -48.23 10.03 9.96
C GLU A 88 -47.76 8.84 10.78
N PHE A 89 -48.20 7.62 10.44
CA PHE A 89 -47.73 6.41 11.11
C PHE A 89 -46.25 6.13 10.81
N ILE A 90 -45.84 6.32 9.55
CA ILE A 90 -44.43 6.16 9.15
C ILE A 90 -43.56 7.18 9.87
N GLU A 91 -44.03 8.41 10.05
CA GLU A 91 -43.33 9.44 10.81
C GLU A 91 -43.16 9.07 12.29
N VAL A 92 -44.20 8.48 12.92
CA VAL A 92 -44.11 7.91 14.27
C VAL A 92 -43.03 6.83 14.33
N LEU A 93 -43.01 5.89 13.38
CA LEU A 93 -41.98 4.85 13.32
C LEU A 93 -40.57 5.44 13.10
N ASN A 94 -40.44 6.46 12.25
CA ASN A 94 -39.19 7.18 12.00
C ASN A 94 -38.62 7.79 13.30
N ASN A 95 -39.46 8.50 14.06
CA ASN A 95 -39.07 9.12 15.32
C ASN A 95 -38.63 8.08 16.36
N LEU A 96 -39.35 6.97 16.46
CA LEU A 96 -39.02 5.89 17.40
C LEU A 96 -37.74 5.17 17.01
N LEU A 97 -37.58 4.79 15.73
CA LEU A 97 -36.34 4.16 15.24
C LEU A 97 -35.13 5.06 15.46
N PHE A 98 -35.27 6.38 15.26
CA PHE A 98 -34.21 7.34 15.57
C PHE A 98 -33.90 7.39 17.08
N ALA A 99 -34.90 7.37 17.95
CA ALA A 99 -34.68 7.31 19.40
C ALA A 99 -33.94 6.01 19.80
N TYR A 100 -34.32 4.86 19.23
CA TYR A 100 -33.60 3.61 19.43
C TYR A 100 -32.16 3.68 18.89
N GLU A 101 -31.96 4.19 17.67
CA GLU A 101 -30.63 4.37 17.06
C GLU A 101 -29.70 5.16 17.99
N ARG A 102 -30.18 6.28 18.56
CA ARG A 102 -29.42 7.11 19.51
C ARG A 102 -29.14 6.41 20.83
N LEU A 103 -30.09 5.62 21.34
CA LEU A 103 -29.90 4.84 22.56
C LEU A 103 -28.86 3.72 22.38
N ILE A 104 -28.87 3.07 21.22
CA ILE A 104 -28.02 1.91 20.88
C ILE A 104 -26.60 2.33 20.47
N HIS A 105 -26.43 3.56 19.96
CA HIS A 105 -25.18 4.06 19.39
C HIS A 105 -23.97 3.86 20.32
N LYS A 106 -22.97 3.10 19.86
CA LYS A 106 -21.73 2.76 20.58
C LYS A 106 -21.90 2.08 21.95
N ARG A 107 -23.08 1.51 22.25
CA ARG A 107 -23.35 0.79 23.51
C ARG A 107 -23.61 -0.69 23.27
N LEU A 108 -22.55 -1.50 23.42
CA LEU A 108 -22.61 -2.94 23.14
C LEU A 108 -23.60 -3.69 24.05
N ASP A 109 -23.72 -3.29 25.32
CA ASP A 109 -24.64 -3.90 26.28
C ASP A 109 -26.12 -3.78 25.86
N ILE A 110 -26.49 -2.66 25.22
CA ILE A 110 -27.84 -2.44 24.68
C ILE A 110 -27.96 -3.09 23.29
N GLN A 111 -26.91 -3.05 22.49
CA GLN A 111 -26.88 -3.73 21.19
C GLN A 111 -27.10 -5.23 21.32
N ASP A 112 -26.62 -5.87 22.39
CA ASP A 112 -26.78 -7.31 22.61
C ASP A 112 -28.12 -7.70 23.28
N ASP A 113 -28.94 -6.73 23.72
CA ASP A 113 -30.24 -7.01 24.33
C ASP A 113 -31.15 -7.81 23.36
N PRO A 114 -31.63 -9.01 23.74
CA PRO A 114 -32.44 -9.86 22.86
C PRO A 114 -33.71 -9.18 22.34
N SER A 115 -34.26 -8.22 23.09
CA SER A 115 -35.46 -7.49 22.69
C SER A 115 -35.19 -6.62 21.47
N ILE A 116 -33.99 -6.03 21.37
CA ILE A 116 -33.60 -5.19 20.23
C ILE A 116 -33.41 -6.03 18.94
N THR A 117 -33.06 -7.31 19.05
CA THR A 117 -32.92 -8.20 17.87
C THR A 117 -34.17 -8.20 17.00
N ILE A 118 -35.36 -8.17 17.62
CA ILE A 118 -36.65 -8.16 16.93
C ILE A 118 -36.79 -6.93 16.01
N LEU A 119 -36.28 -5.77 16.44
CA LEU A 119 -36.29 -4.56 15.61
C LEU A 119 -35.33 -4.71 14.43
N PHE A 120 -34.12 -5.23 14.63
CA PHE A 120 -33.17 -5.47 13.54
C PHE A 120 -33.74 -6.45 12.50
N GLU A 121 -34.36 -7.54 12.94
CA GLU A 121 -35.01 -8.51 12.03
C GLU A 121 -36.18 -7.87 11.26
N SER A 122 -36.96 -7.01 11.91
CA SER A 122 -38.08 -6.32 11.26
C SER A 122 -37.59 -5.30 10.23
N VAL A 123 -36.55 -4.54 10.56
CA VAL A 123 -35.90 -3.60 9.63
C VAL A 123 -35.22 -4.36 8.49
N ALA A 124 -34.59 -5.51 8.75
CA ALA A 124 -33.99 -6.35 7.72
C ALA A 124 -35.02 -6.82 6.67
N LYS A 125 -36.25 -7.16 7.10
CA LYS A 125 -37.35 -7.52 6.19
C LYS A 125 -37.75 -6.39 5.25
N CYS A 126 -37.57 -5.12 5.64
CA CYS A 126 -37.83 -3.99 4.76
C CYS A 126 -36.98 -4.07 3.48
N PHE A 127 -35.68 -4.35 3.60
CA PHE A 127 -34.75 -4.46 2.46
C PHE A 127 -35.04 -5.63 1.50
N VAL A 128 -35.78 -6.63 1.98
CA VAL A 128 -36.13 -7.85 1.25
C VAL A 128 -37.58 -7.77 0.70
N SER A 129 -38.29 -6.68 0.99
CA SER A 129 -39.68 -6.52 0.58
C SER A 129 -39.83 -6.17 -0.90
N HIS A 130 -40.96 -6.57 -1.49
CA HIS A 130 -41.34 -6.15 -2.84
C HIS A 130 -41.47 -4.61 -2.93
N ASN A 131 -41.99 -3.96 -1.88
CA ASN A 131 -42.10 -2.50 -1.82
C ASN A 131 -40.73 -1.81 -1.95
N TYR A 132 -39.69 -2.36 -1.33
CA TYR A 132 -38.34 -1.82 -1.45
C TYR A 132 -37.78 -1.98 -2.85
N GLU A 133 -37.98 -3.15 -3.47
CA GLU A 133 -37.59 -3.37 -4.87
C GLU A 133 -38.32 -2.42 -5.82
N GLU A 134 -39.64 -2.25 -5.67
CA GLU A 134 -40.46 -1.34 -6.46
C GLU A 134 -40.00 0.12 -6.31
N MET A 135 -39.83 0.59 -5.06
CA MET A 135 -39.30 1.94 -4.80
C MET A 135 -37.94 2.15 -5.46
N LEU A 136 -37.05 1.15 -5.39
CA LEU A 136 -35.73 1.23 -6.01
C LEU A 136 -35.81 1.33 -7.54
N GLU A 137 -36.87 0.84 -8.19
CA GLU A 137 -37.07 1.01 -9.64
C GLU A 137 -37.36 2.46 -10.04
N HIS A 138 -37.99 3.22 -9.15
CA HIS A 138 -38.44 4.59 -9.36
C HIS A 138 -37.49 5.65 -8.77
N VAL A 139 -36.41 5.22 -8.10
CA VAL A 139 -35.38 6.13 -7.56
C VAL A 139 -34.79 7.00 -8.68
N GLY A 140 -34.83 8.31 -8.47
CA GLY A 140 -34.35 9.32 -9.42
C GLY A 140 -35.44 9.94 -10.31
N GLU A 141 -36.68 9.45 -10.30
CA GLU A 141 -37.81 10.07 -11.03
C GLU A 141 -38.24 11.42 -10.42
N HIS A 142 -37.97 11.61 -9.12
CA HIS A 142 -38.29 12.82 -8.37
C HIS A 142 -37.06 13.37 -7.63
N THR A 143 -37.01 14.69 -7.42
CA THR A 143 -35.91 15.38 -6.73
C THR A 143 -35.97 15.27 -5.22
N GLU A 144 -37.18 15.31 -4.65
CA GLU A 144 -37.44 15.14 -3.23
C GLU A 144 -38.01 13.75 -2.99
N MET A 145 -37.62 13.15 -1.87
CA MET A 145 -38.16 11.86 -1.46
C MET A 145 -39.45 12.05 -0.68
N SER A 146 -40.38 11.13 -0.87
CA SER A 146 -41.51 10.93 0.01
C SER A 146 -41.06 10.45 1.40
N ILE A 147 -41.91 10.66 2.42
CA ILE A 147 -41.71 10.14 3.79
C ILE A 147 -41.48 8.61 3.78
N ARG A 148 -42.11 7.92 2.82
CA ARG A 148 -41.98 6.49 2.58
C ARG A 148 -40.56 6.14 2.11
N GLU A 149 -40.06 6.82 1.10
CA GLU A 149 -38.68 6.64 0.61
C GLU A 149 -37.65 7.00 1.67
N GLU A 150 -37.84 8.09 2.43
CA GLU A 150 -36.95 8.44 3.54
C GLU A 150 -36.89 7.35 4.62
N PHE A 151 -38.03 6.73 4.94
CA PHE A 151 -38.08 5.62 5.90
C PHE A 151 -37.25 4.42 5.42
N PHE A 152 -37.40 4.02 4.16
CA PHE A 152 -36.71 2.85 3.60
C PHE A 152 -35.26 3.11 3.23
N PHE A 153 -34.94 4.26 2.64
CA PHE A 153 -33.61 4.57 2.12
C PHE A 153 -32.74 5.40 3.06
N ALA A 154 -33.27 6.02 4.12
CA ALA A 154 -32.43 6.73 5.10
C ALA A 154 -32.54 6.13 6.50
N ARG A 155 -33.76 6.02 7.06
CA ARG A 155 -33.95 5.59 8.47
C ARG A 155 -33.58 4.13 8.69
N CYS A 156 -34.10 3.21 7.87
CA CYS A 156 -33.82 1.78 8.00
C CYS A 156 -32.31 1.46 7.89
N PRO A 157 -31.56 2.00 6.89
CA PRO A 157 -30.11 1.86 6.81
C PRO A 157 -29.36 2.34 8.05
N LEU A 158 -29.67 3.56 8.52
CA LEU A 158 -29.01 4.15 9.70
C LEU A 158 -29.22 3.32 10.97
N PHE A 159 -30.43 2.78 11.14
CA PHE A 159 -30.73 1.87 12.24
C PHE A 159 -29.93 0.56 12.09
N LEU A 160 -29.96 -0.08 10.92
CA LEU A 160 -29.28 -1.34 10.67
C LEU A 160 -27.75 -1.22 10.82
N HIS A 161 -27.17 -0.06 10.53
CA HIS A 161 -25.75 0.23 10.78
C HIS A 161 -25.33 0.15 12.26
N GLN A 162 -26.28 0.21 13.21
CA GLN A 162 -26.01 -0.04 14.62
C GLN A 162 -25.91 -1.54 14.96
N CYS A 163 -26.18 -2.45 14.02
CA CYS A 163 -26.10 -3.90 14.19
C CYS A 163 -24.64 -4.41 14.15
N ARG A 164 -23.78 -3.94 15.08
CA ARG A 164 -22.34 -4.24 15.07
C ARG A 164 -21.95 -5.50 15.87
N SER A 165 -22.89 -6.08 16.63
CA SER A 165 -22.64 -7.28 17.43
C SER A 165 -22.30 -8.50 16.57
N GLN A 166 -21.28 -9.26 16.99
CA GLN A 166 -20.87 -10.50 16.34
C GLN A 166 -22.01 -11.54 16.30
N HIS A 167 -22.90 -11.52 17.31
CA HIS A 167 -24.03 -12.43 17.44
C HIS A 167 -25.10 -12.23 16.34
N ARG A 168 -25.10 -11.07 15.68
CA ARG A 168 -26.14 -10.66 14.70
C ARG A 168 -25.62 -10.57 13.27
N ARG A 169 -24.41 -11.08 13.00
CA ARG A 169 -23.85 -11.16 11.64
C ARG A 169 -24.76 -11.89 10.65
N HIS A 170 -25.55 -12.86 11.12
CA HIS A 170 -26.48 -13.61 10.28
C HIS A 170 -27.55 -12.70 9.63
N ILE A 171 -28.13 -11.76 10.39
CA ILE A 171 -29.12 -10.79 9.88
C ILE A 171 -28.53 -9.99 8.72
N LEU A 172 -27.33 -9.44 8.93
CA LEU A 172 -26.64 -8.67 7.91
C LEU A 172 -26.28 -9.52 6.68
N ASN A 173 -25.87 -10.78 6.89
CA ASN A 173 -25.56 -11.69 5.78
C ASN A 173 -26.80 -11.96 4.92
N ASP A 174 -27.96 -12.14 5.52
CA ASP A 174 -29.20 -12.40 4.79
C ASP A 174 -29.68 -11.17 4.02
N VAL A 175 -29.58 -9.97 4.61
CA VAL A 175 -29.82 -8.71 3.88
C VAL A 175 -28.86 -8.59 2.70
N ARG A 176 -27.55 -8.81 2.88
CA ARG A 176 -26.55 -8.69 1.80
C ARG A 176 -26.78 -9.66 0.64
N LYS A 177 -27.16 -10.92 0.92
CA LYS A 177 -27.45 -11.93 -0.12
C LYS A 177 -28.51 -11.48 -1.11
N ILE A 178 -29.45 -10.65 -0.67
CA ILE A 178 -30.60 -10.21 -1.48
C ILE A 178 -30.34 -8.81 -2.03
N LEU A 179 -29.91 -7.88 -1.17
CA LEU A 179 -29.72 -6.48 -1.52
C LEU A 179 -28.57 -6.29 -2.52
N LEU A 180 -27.45 -7.02 -2.39
CA LEU A 180 -26.29 -6.81 -3.26
C LEU A 180 -26.58 -7.19 -4.72
N PRO A 181 -27.16 -8.37 -5.05
CA PRO A 181 -27.55 -8.69 -6.43
C PRO A 181 -28.64 -7.75 -6.97
N LEU A 182 -29.63 -7.39 -6.13
CA LEU A 182 -30.69 -6.45 -6.51
C LEU A 182 -30.11 -5.09 -6.89
N PHE A 183 -29.20 -4.57 -6.08
CA PHE A 183 -28.58 -3.27 -6.32
C PHE A 183 -27.70 -3.30 -7.58
N ASN A 184 -26.89 -4.35 -7.76
CA ASN A 184 -26.12 -4.55 -8.98
C ASN A 184 -26.98 -4.60 -10.25
N LYS A 185 -28.20 -5.16 -10.19
CA LYS A 185 -29.12 -5.19 -11.33
C LYS A 185 -29.64 -3.79 -11.70
N ARG A 186 -29.67 -2.86 -10.76
CA ARG A 186 -30.24 -1.51 -10.95
C ARG A 186 -29.21 -0.44 -11.29
N LEU A 187 -27.93 -0.67 -10.99
CA LEU A 187 -26.88 0.24 -11.40
C LEU A 187 -26.55 0.11 -12.91
N PRO A 188 -26.23 1.21 -13.62
CA PRO A 188 -26.29 2.60 -13.16
C PRO A 188 -27.72 3.17 -13.18
N LEU A 189 -28.06 4.01 -12.20
CA LEU A 189 -29.38 4.65 -12.09
C LEU A 189 -29.61 5.68 -13.22
N LYS A 190 -30.85 5.75 -13.74
CA LYS A 190 -31.20 6.46 -15.00
C LYS A 190 -30.97 7.98 -14.96
N GLN A 191 -31.25 8.63 -13.83
CA GLN A 191 -31.09 10.08 -13.64
C GLN A 191 -30.29 10.32 -12.37
N ILE A 192 -29.30 11.21 -12.42
CA ILE A 192 -28.45 11.52 -11.27
C ILE A 192 -28.99 12.79 -10.61
N ASN A 193 -29.46 12.65 -9.37
CA ASN A 193 -29.94 13.74 -8.52
C ASN A 193 -29.61 13.44 -7.04
N LYS A 194 -30.06 14.31 -6.13
CA LYS A 194 -29.77 14.18 -4.69
C LYS A 194 -30.33 12.90 -4.06
N SER A 195 -31.53 12.46 -4.47
CA SER A 195 -32.13 11.23 -3.95
C SER A 195 -31.32 10.00 -4.36
N VAL A 196 -30.81 9.97 -5.59
CA VAL A 196 -29.89 8.92 -6.07
C VAL A 196 -28.60 8.84 -5.26
N ILE A 197 -27.95 9.97 -5.00
CA ILE A 197 -26.70 10.02 -4.22
C ILE A 197 -26.96 9.48 -2.80
N MET A 198 -28.06 9.89 -2.17
CA MET A 198 -28.40 9.43 -0.83
C MET A 198 -28.74 7.92 -0.79
N VAL A 199 -29.46 7.41 -1.78
CA VAL A 199 -29.78 5.97 -1.89
C VAL A 199 -28.49 5.16 -2.09
N LEU A 200 -27.58 5.63 -2.95
CA LEU A 200 -26.27 5.01 -3.16
C LEU A 200 -25.50 4.89 -1.84
N GLY A 201 -25.35 5.99 -1.11
CA GLY A 201 -24.61 5.99 0.16
C GLY A 201 -25.28 5.14 1.23
N SER A 202 -26.60 5.16 1.32
CA SER A 202 -27.33 4.41 2.34
C SER A 202 -27.31 2.90 2.09
N ILE A 203 -27.45 2.46 0.83
CA ILE A 203 -27.32 1.04 0.46
C ILE A 203 -25.89 0.57 0.70
N CYS A 204 -24.90 1.32 0.23
CA CYS A 204 -23.50 0.97 0.45
C CYS A 204 -23.14 0.92 1.93
N ALA A 205 -23.62 1.87 2.75
CA ALA A 205 -23.44 1.85 4.19
C ALA A 205 -23.94 0.55 4.84
N VAL A 206 -25.05 -0.03 4.34
CA VAL A 206 -25.56 -1.34 4.78
C VAL A 206 -24.70 -2.49 4.27
N LEU A 207 -24.29 -2.44 3.00
CA LEU A 207 -23.48 -3.49 2.37
C LEU A 207 -22.09 -3.61 3.02
N PHE A 208 -21.51 -2.50 3.50
CA PHE A 208 -20.19 -2.46 4.13
C PHE A 208 -20.22 -2.54 5.67
N ILE A 209 -21.37 -2.77 6.31
CA ILE A 209 -21.41 -2.99 7.78
C ILE A 209 -20.52 -4.18 8.15
N CYS A 210 -19.56 -3.95 9.04
CA CYS A 210 -18.59 -4.95 9.50
C CYS A 210 -17.79 -5.59 8.32
N SER A 211 -17.43 -4.79 7.33
CA SER A 211 -16.83 -5.18 6.04
C SER A 211 -15.60 -6.07 6.15
N TYR A 212 -14.69 -5.84 7.12
CA TYR A 212 -13.37 -6.46 7.13
C TYR A 212 -13.38 -8.01 7.15
N GLY A 213 -14.28 -8.63 7.92
CA GLY A 213 -14.36 -10.09 8.01
C GLY A 213 -15.25 -10.75 6.95
N ILE A 214 -16.14 -9.99 6.29
CA ILE A 214 -17.23 -10.53 5.45
C ILE A 214 -16.95 -10.28 3.96
N MET A 215 -16.29 -9.18 3.61
CA MET A 215 -15.83 -8.95 2.24
C MET A 215 -14.73 -9.91 1.79
N ASN A 216 -14.17 -10.70 2.72
CA ASN A 216 -13.28 -11.85 2.50
C ASN A 216 -14.05 -13.19 2.36
N ASN A 217 -15.38 -13.16 2.30
CA ASN A 217 -16.18 -14.35 2.01
C ASN A 217 -16.29 -14.54 0.49
N GLU A 218 -15.69 -15.61 0.00
CA GLU A 218 -15.65 -15.97 -1.42
C GLU A 218 -17.03 -15.96 -2.09
N ALA A 219 -18.11 -16.24 -1.33
CA ALA A 219 -19.47 -16.26 -1.85
C ALA A 219 -19.96 -14.90 -2.40
N PHE A 220 -19.37 -13.78 -1.97
CA PHE A 220 -19.78 -12.43 -2.39
C PHE A 220 -18.81 -11.75 -3.35
N TYR A 221 -17.63 -12.33 -3.62
CA TYR A 221 -16.56 -11.68 -4.38
C TYR A 221 -17.01 -11.18 -5.75
N ASP A 222 -17.66 -12.04 -6.55
CA ASP A 222 -18.16 -11.68 -7.88
C ASP A 222 -19.16 -10.51 -7.83
N GLN A 223 -20.02 -10.47 -6.82
CA GLN A 223 -21.02 -9.41 -6.67
C GLN A 223 -20.40 -8.09 -6.23
N TYR A 224 -19.39 -8.12 -5.37
CA TYR A 224 -18.65 -6.93 -4.96
C TYR A 224 -17.75 -6.39 -6.09
N GLU A 225 -17.14 -7.26 -6.90
CA GLU A 225 -16.42 -6.83 -8.11
C GLU A 225 -17.35 -6.18 -9.15
N LYS A 226 -18.57 -6.71 -9.30
CA LYS A 226 -19.62 -6.07 -10.13
C LYS A 226 -19.99 -4.69 -9.61
N LEU A 227 -20.22 -4.55 -8.30
CA LEU A 227 -20.50 -3.26 -7.68
C LEU A 227 -19.37 -2.27 -7.92
N LEU A 228 -18.11 -2.67 -7.71
CA LEU A 228 -16.95 -1.84 -7.98
C LEU A 228 -16.86 -1.40 -9.45
N SER A 229 -17.24 -2.29 -10.37
CA SER A 229 -17.29 -1.99 -11.81
C SER A 229 -18.37 -0.96 -12.14
N HIS A 230 -19.57 -1.09 -11.54
CA HIS A 230 -20.65 -0.10 -11.68
C HIS A 230 -20.26 1.27 -11.11
N LEU A 231 -19.64 1.31 -9.92
CA LEU A 231 -19.14 2.55 -9.32
C LEU A 231 -18.11 3.23 -10.25
N ASN A 232 -17.23 2.44 -10.87
CA ASN A 232 -16.26 2.96 -11.82
C ASN A 232 -16.92 3.52 -13.10
N GLU A 233 -17.94 2.83 -13.63
CA GLU A 233 -18.71 3.30 -14.77
C GLU A 233 -19.46 4.61 -14.46
N MET A 234 -20.10 4.69 -13.29
CA MET A 234 -20.72 5.92 -12.81
C MET A 234 -19.70 7.06 -12.75
N LEU A 235 -18.51 6.80 -12.20
CA LEU A 235 -17.41 7.77 -12.13
C LEU A 235 -16.98 8.29 -13.51
N SER A 236 -16.92 7.43 -14.54
CA SER A 236 -16.64 7.88 -15.92
C SER A 236 -17.75 8.75 -16.49
N ASN A 237 -19.00 8.48 -16.13
CA ASN A 237 -20.15 9.20 -16.67
C ASN A 237 -20.42 10.52 -15.94
N VAL A 238 -19.73 10.81 -14.83
CA VAL A 238 -19.91 12.06 -14.07
C VAL A 238 -19.72 13.31 -14.95
N TYR A 239 -18.75 13.31 -15.86
CA TYR A 239 -18.50 14.44 -16.75
C TYR A 239 -19.54 14.59 -17.88
N SER A 240 -20.41 13.61 -18.07
CA SER A 240 -21.50 13.68 -19.06
C SER A 240 -22.77 14.34 -18.51
N ILE A 241 -22.83 14.59 -17.20
CA ILE A 241 -23.95 15.28 -16.53
C ILE A 241 -23.95 16.74 -17.01
N ARG A 242 -24.91 17.11 -17.86
CA ARG A 242 -25.06 18.48 -18.41
C ARG A 242 -25.89 19.37 -17.47
N GLY A 243 -25.43 20.59 -17.19
CA GLY A 243 -26.21 21.63 -16.48
C GLY A 243 -25.39 22.47 -15.49
N GLU A 244 -26.01 23.50 -14.89
CA GLU A 244 -25.42 24.42 -13.89
C GLU A 244 -25.21 23.80 -12.48
N ASN A 245 -25.40 22.49 -12.30
CA ASN A 245 -25.34 21.85 -10.98
C ASN A 245 -23.99 21.16 -10.71
N ASP A 246 -22.90 21.93 -10.71
CA ASP A 246 -21.56 21.47 -10.29
C ASP A 246 -21.58 20.85 -8.88
N LEU A 247 -22.52 21.26 -8.02
CA LEU A 247 -22.70 20.69 -6.68
C LEU A 247 -23.08 19.20 -6.71
N ILE A 248 -24.04 18.80 -7.55
CA ILE A 248 -24.47 17.39 -7.66
C ILE A 248 -23.32 16.52 -8.18
N LYS A 249 -22.52 17.07 -9.10
CA LYS A 249 -21.32 16.41 -9.62
C LYS A 249 -20.32 16.12 -8.51
N ILE A 250 -20.03 17.12 -7.67
CA ILE A 250 -19.10 17.02 -6.53
C ILE A 250 -19.64 16.03 -5.49
N GLU A 251 -20.91 16.15 -5.10
CA GLU A 251 -21.56 15.25 -4.14
C GLU A 251 -21.53 13.79 -4.61
N LEU A 252 -21.79 13.54 -5.90
CA LEU A 252 -21.73 12.18 -6.46
C LEU A 252 -20.30 11.62 -6.45
N ILE A 253 -19.29 12.44 -6.81
CA ILE A 253 -17.89 12.01 -6.77
C ILE A 253 -17.48 11.66 -5.35
N GLN A 254 -17.81 12.53 -4.40
CA GLN A 254 -17.54 12.29 -2.98
C GLN A 254 -18.12 10.95 -2.53
N GLU A 255 -19.40 10.71 -2.82
CA GLU A 255 -20.08 9.47 -2.46
C GLU A 255 -19.41 8.24 -3.11
N ILE A 256 -19.17 8.26 -4.43
CA ILE A 256 -18.54 7.14 -5.14
C ILE A 256 -17.15 6.82 -4.57
N VAL A 257 -16.32 7.83 -4.36
CA VAL A 257 -14.94 7.65 -3.87
C VAL A 257 -14.95 7.15 -2.43
N GLU A 258 -15.86 7.65 -1.58
CA GLU A 258 -16.04 7.15 -0.22
C GLU A 258 -16.38 5.65 -0.22
N GLN A 259 -17.30 5.22 -1.09
CA GLN A 259 -17.66 3.80 -1.20
C GLN A 259 -16.55 2.94 -1.79
N MET A 260 -15.82 3.44 -2.79
CA MET A 260 -14.64 2.73 -3.32
C MET A 260 -13.54 2.57 -2.27
N SER A 261 -13.38 3.53 -1.36
CA SER A 261 -12.38 3.44 -0.28
C SER A 261 -12.61 2.23 0.65
N ASN A 262 -13.84 1.71 0.75
CA ASN A 262 -14.15 0.54 1.58
C ASN A 262 -13.57 -0.77 1.03
N PHE A 263 -13.13 -0.82 -0.23
CA PHE A 263 -12.57 -2.00 -0.86
C PHE A 263 -11.04 -2.13 -0.71
N ILE A 264 -10.35 -1.07 -0.28
CA ILE A 264 -8.87 -1.02 -0.27
C ILE A 264 -8.22 -1.97 0.74
N SER A 265 -9.00 -2.55 1.66
CA SER A 265 -8.49 -3.47 2.68
C SER A 265 -8.26 -4.90 2.18
N ILE A 266 -8.69 -5.24 0.96
CA ILE A 266 -8.65 -6.61 0.43
C ILE A 266 -7.94 -6.65 -0.93
N ASP A 267 -6.87 -7.46 -0.99
CA ASP A 267 -5.97 -7.55 -2.14
C ASP A 267 -6.67 -7.89 -3.47
N GLN A 268 -7.73 -8.71 -3.43
CA GLN A 268 -8.50 -9.07 -4.61
C GLN A 268 -9.14 -7.84 -5.27
N TYR A 269 -9.81 -6.99 -4.48
CA TYR A 269 -10.45 -5.79 -5.03
C TYR A 269 -9.42 -4.74 -5.44
N ILE A 270 -8.27 -4.64 -4.76
CA ILE A 270 -7.14 -3.84 -5.23
C ILE A 270 -6.70 -4.30 -6.63
N GLY A 271 -6.60 -5.62 -6.84
CA GLY A 271 -6.32 -6.22 -8.15
C GLY A 271 -7.35 -5.77 -9.20
N LYS A 272 -8.64 -5.85 -8.86
CA LYS A 272 -9.73 -5.40 -9.74
C LYS A 272 -9.67 -3.91 -10.06
N MET A 273 -9.38 -3.05 -9.07
CA MET A 273 -9.22 -1.61 -9.29
C MET A 273 -8.08 -1.30 -10.27
N LYS A 274 -6.97 -2.04 -10.19
CA LYS A 274 -5.85 -1.94 -11.13
C LYS A 274 -6.27 -2.37 -12.54
N GLU A 275 -7.02 -3.46 -12.68
CA GLU A 275 -7.58 -3.89 -13.98
C GLU A 275 -8.49 -2.84 -14.62
N LEU A 276 -9.31 -2.17 -13.81
CA LEU A 276 -10.21 -1.10 -14.23
C LEU A 276 -9.50 0.22 -14.56
N GLN A 277 -8.17 0.29 -14.44
CA GLN A 277 -7.34 1.48 -14.67
C GLN A 277 -7.80 2.71 -13.86
N LEU A 278 -8.23 2.48 -12.62
CA LEU A 278 -8.83 3.50 -11.78
C LEU A 278 -7.85 4.66 -11.45
N SER A 279 -6.54 4.40 -11.43
CA SER A 279 -5.52 5.40 -11.10
C SER A 279 -5.55 6.62 -12.01
N ALA A 280 -5.56 6.42 -13.34
CA ALA A 280 -5.57 7.52 -14.31
C ALA A 280 -6.82 8.39 -14.16
N ARG A 281 -7.98 7.76 -13.92
CA ARG A 281 -9.27 8.45 -13.76
C ARG A 281 -9.33 9.28 -12.49
N LEU A 282 -8.87 8.71 -11.38
CA LEU A 282 -8.80 9.41 -10.09
C LEU A 282 -7.85 10.61 -10.14
N LEU A 283 -6.73 10.50 -10.85
CA LEU A 283 -5.81 11.64 -11.05
C LEU A 283 -6.46 12.76 -11.87
N THR A 284 -7.24 12.44 -12.91
CA THR A 284 -8.01 13.46 -13.65
C THR A 284 -9.00 14.20 -12.74
N ILE A 285 -9.66 13.49 -11.83
CA ILE A 285 -10.61 14.11 -10.89
C ILE A 285 -9.89 15.05 -9.91
N VAL A 286 -8.70 14.67 -9.45
CA VAL A 286 -7.87 15.51 -8.57
C VAL A 286 -7.41 16.79 -9.26
N ASP A 287 -7.16 16.75 -10.57
CA ASP A 287 -6.81 17.94 -11.33
C ASP A 287 -8.03 18.85 -11.55
N ASP A 288 -9.21 18.27 -11.71
CA ASP A 288 -10.45 19.00 -12.03
C ASP A 288 -11.17 19.61 -10.80
N ILE A 289 -11.06 18.98 -9.62
CA ILE A 289 -11.79 19.37 -8.41
C ILE A 289 -10.80 19.93 -7.39
N GLN A 290 -11.20 20.94 -6.62
CA GLN A 290 -10.37 21.52 -5.57
C GLN A 290 -11.05 21.35 -4.20
N ASP A 291 -11.31 20.10 -3.82
CA ASP A 291 -11.91 19.72 -2.55
C ASP A 291 -10.98 18.79 -1.76
N GLU A 292 -10.55 19.23 -0.57
CA GLU A 292 -9.58 18.48 0.24
C GLU A 292 -10.15 17.14 0.76
N ALA A 293 -11.46 17.05 1.03
CA ALA A 293 -12.09 15.83 1.53
C ALA A 293 -12.17 14.76 0.43
N ILE A 294 -12.53 15.17 -0.79
CA ILE A 294 -12.50 14.29 -1.97
C ILE A 294 -11.07 13.84 -2.26
N HIS A 295 -10.12 14.78 -2.29
CA HIS A 295 -8.71 14.45 -2.52
C HIS A 295 -8.16 13.47 -1.50
N PHE A 296 -8.52 13.63 -0.22
CA PHE A 296 -8.13 12.69 0.81
C PHE A 296 -8.63 11.27 0.51
N GLN A 297 -9.92 11.10 0.16
CA GLN A 297 -10.46 9.78 -0.17
C GLN A 297 -9.83 9.20 -1.45
N ILE A 298 -9.61 10.04 -2.46
CA ILE A 298 -8.92 9.64 -3.69
C ILE A 298 -7.49 9.18 -3.40
N TYR A 299 -6.73 9.94 -2.60
CA TYR A 299 -5.36 9.59 -2.26
C TYR A 299 -5.28 8.34 -1.39
N ARG A 300 -6.28 8.02 -0.56
CA ARG A 300 -6.39 6.72 0.13
C ARG A 300 -6.52 5.55 -0.83
N ILE A 301 -7.34 5.69 -1.88
CA ILE A 301 -7.48 4.64 -2.91
C ILE A 301 -6.19 4.54 -3.70
N LEU A 302 -5.64 5.67 -4.14
CA LEU A 302 -4.38 5.74 -4.88
C LEU A 302 -3.22 5.13 -4.08
N ALA A 303 -3.15 5.32 -2.76
CA ALA A 303 -2.16 4.67 -1.90
C ALA A 303 -2.18 3.14 -2.00
N ALA A 304 -3.34 2.53 -2.25
CA ALA A 304 -3.48 1.09 -2.39
C ALA A 304 -3.21 0.58 -3.83
N ILE A 305 -3.47 1.42 -4.85
CA ILE A 305 -3.41 0.99 -6.26
C ILE A 305 -2.19 1.50 -7.05
N LEU A 306 -1.55 2.59 -6.62
CA LEU A 306 -0.44 3.19 -7.35
C LEU A 306 0.77 2.26 -7.36
N THR A 307 1.43 2.20 -8.51
CA THR A 307 2.76 1.62 -8.64
C THR A 307 3.82 2.69 -8.48
N GLU A 308 5.09 2.28 -8.30
CA GLU A 308 6.20 3.22 -8.23
C GLU A 308 6.35 4.04 -9.54
N LYS A 309 5.99 3.44 -10.67
CA LYS A 309 5.96 4.16 -11.95
C LYS A 309 4.92 5.29 -11.94
N ASP A 310 3.74 5.01 -11.41
CA ASP A 310 2.64 5.98 -11.38
C ASP A 310 2.98 7.17 -10.47
N ILE A 311 3.63 6.90 -9.33
CA ILE A 311 4.07 7.95 -8.40
C ILE A 311 5.17 8.82 -9.01
N LYS A 312 6.13 8.23 -9.73
CA LYS A 312 7.17 9.00 -10.44
C LYS A 312 6.61 9.96 -11.49
N THR A 313 5.45 9.62 -12.07
CA THR A 313 4.75 10.46 -13.05
C THR A 313 3.75 11.43 -12.43
N LEU A 314 3.54 11.37 -11.12
CA LEU A 314 2.54 12.15 -10.42
C LEU A 314 2.99 13.62 -10.37
N ALA A 315 2.13 14.53 -10.83
CA ALA A 315 2.49 15.94 -11.00
C ALA A 315 2.75 16.67 -9.68
N SER A 316 2.26 16.15 -8.54
CA SER A 316 2.34 16.83 -7.25
C SER A 316 2.36 15.87 -6.05
N PRO A 317 3.46 15.13 -5.80
CA PRO A 317 3.60 14.29 -4.60
C PRO A 317 3.54 15.10 -3.28
N ASP A 318 3.89 16.39 -3.34
CA ASP A 318 3.75 17.38 -2.26
C ASP A 318 2.32 17.54 -1.77
N LYS A 319 1.34 17.58 -2.68
CA LYS A 319 -0.08 17.70 -2.33
C LYS A 319 -0.58 16.47 -1.59
N ILE A 320 -0.16 15.27 -2.01
CA ILE A 320 -0.53 14.01 -1.34
C ILE A 320 -0.10 14.06 0.13
N VAL A 321 1.18 14.34 0.36
CA VAL A 321 1.75 14.43 1.72
C VAL A 321 1.08 15.53 2.53
N THR A 322 0.85 16.70 1.93
CA THR A 322 0.19 17.83 2.60
C THR A 322 -1.18 17.44 3.16
N ILE A 323 -2.01 16.77 2.35
CA ILE A 323 -3.37 16.39 2.76
C ILE A 323 -3.33 15.38 3.92
N PHE A 324 -2.48 14.35 3.83
CA PHE A 324 -2.35 13.37 4.90
C PHE A 324 -1.81 14.00 6.19
N LEU A 325 -0.77 14.84 6.12
CA LEU A 325 -0.22 15.52 7.30
C LEU A 325 -1.25 16.46 7.94
N LYS A 326 -1.98 17.26 7.16
CA LYS A 326 -3.08 18.10 7.68
C LYS A 326 -4.13 17.27 8.41
N LYS A 327 -4.52 16.12 7.86
CA LYS A 327 -5.52 15.24 8.46
C LYS A 327 -5.02 14.64 9.78
N ILE A 328 -3.75 14.20 9.84
CA ILE A 328 -3.11 13.72 11.07
C ILE A 328 -3.06 14.85 12.11
N ILE A 329 -2.68 16.07 11.72
CA ILE A 329 -2.65 17.23 12.62
C ILE A 329 -4.04 17.51 13.20
N ASN A 330 -5.10 17.47 12.38
CA ASN A 330 -6.45 17.72 12.89
C ASN A 330 -6.85 16.68 13.96
N ILE A 331 -6.64 15.39 13.68
CA ILE A 331 -7.00 14.31 14.62
C ILE A 331 -6.15 14.37 15.90
N THR A 332 -4.84 14.59 15.76
CA THR A 332 -3.93 14.67 16.92
C THR A 332 -4.16 15.91 17.80
N ASN A 333 -4.79 16.95 17.28
CA ASN A 333 -5.15 18.14 18.05
C ASN A 333 -6.61 18.10 18.57
N ASN A 334 -7.50 17.39 17.88
CA ASN A 334 -8.91 17.24 18.22
C ASN A 334 -9.26 15.76 18.44
N ILE A 335 -8.82 15.20 19.57
CA ILE A 335 -9.01 13.78 19.95
C ILE A 335 -10.50 13.37 20.03
N SER A 336 -11.43 14.32 20.01
CA SER A 336 -12.88 14.09 19.95
C SER A 336 -13.43 13.80 18.55
N GLU A 337 -12.63 14.00 17.48
CA GLU A 337 -13.02 13.67 16.10
C GLU A 337 -13.05 12.16 15.85
N ARG A 338 -13.98 11.74 14.98
CA ARG A 338 -14.52 10.37 14.89
C ARG A 338 -13.75 9.41 13.98
N GLU A 339 -12.66 9.84 13.36
CA GLU A 339 -11.93 9.03 12.38
C GLU A 339 -10.71 8.36 13.03
N PRO A 340 -10.63 7.01 13.03
CA PRO A 340 -9.49 6.28 13.54
C PRO A 340 -8.17 6.73 12.90
N LEU A 341 -7.20 7.13 13.72
CA LEU A 341 -5.86 7.52 13.24
C LEU A 341 -5.20 6.38 12.43
N SER A 342 -5.48 5.14 12.83
CA SER A 342 -5.02 3.92 12.16
C SER A 342 -5.35 3.89 10.66
N ASN A 343 -6.55 4.32 10.25
CA ASN A 343 -6.97 4.29 8.85
C ASN A 343 -6.13 5.23 7.96
N ILE A 344 -5.69 6.35 8.52
CA ILE A 344 -4.83 7.31 7.85
C ILE A 344 -3.40 6.80 7.78
N LEU A 345 -2.90 6.29 8.90
CA LEU A 345 -1.54 5.75 8.97
C LEU A 345 -1.36 4.55 8.02
N ILE A 346 -2.36 3.68 7.86
CA ILE A 346 -2.32 2.58 6.87
C ILE A 346 -2.13 3.10 5.44
N ALA A 347 -2.77 4.21 5.07
CA ALA A 347 -2.60 4.82 3.76
C ALA A 347 -1.19 5.43 3.61
N VAL A 348 -0.73 6.18 4.61
CA VAL A 348 0.62 6.77 4.64
C VAL A 348 1.70 5.68 4.56
N LYS A 349 1.51 4.58 5.28
CA LYS A 349 2.38 3.39 5.26
C LYS A 349 2.54 2.77 3.87
N SER A 350 1.46 2.75 3.09
CA SER A 350 1.49 2.25 1.71
C SER A 350 2.23 3.21 0.78
N LEU A 351 2.14 4.52 1.03
CA LEU A 351 2.80 5.56 0.23
C LEU A 351 4.28 5.75 0.58
N VAL A 352 4.66 5.62 1.85
CA VAL A 352 6.02 5.94 2.33
C VAL A 352 7.08 4.99 1.76
N GLN A 353 6.69 3.85 1.20
CA GLN A 353 7.62 2.95 0.51
C GLN A 353 8.25 3.61 -0.73
N HIS A 354 7.66 4.68 -1.25
CA HIS A 354 8.17 5.45 -2.39
C HIS A 354 9.11 6.58 -1.95
N ASP A 355 10.30 6.66 -2.54
CA ASP A 355 11.35 7.61 -2.11
C ASP A 355 10.94 9.07 -2.23
N GLN A 356 10.21 9.45 -3.29
CA GLN A 356 9.66 10.80 -3.45
C GLN A 356 8.72 11.19 -2.30
N ILE A 357 7.92 10.25 -1.78
CA ILE A 357 7.03 10.49 -0.64
C ILE A 357 7.85 10.64 0.65
N LYS A 358 8.90 9.83 0.85
CA LYS A 358 9.81 9.98 2.01
C LYS A 358 10.44 11.36 2.03
N ASP A 359 11.00 11.80 0.90
CA ASP A 359 11.63 13.11 0.76
C ASP A 359 10.66 14.25 1.10
N GLU A 360 9.41 14.11 0.66
CA GLU A 360 8.39 15.12 0.85
C GLU A 360 7.85 15.17 2.28
N ILE A 361 7.69 14.01 2.94
CA ILE A 361 7.40 13.94 4.38
C ILE A 361 8.48 14.66 5.18
N VAL A 362 9.75 14.49 4.82
CA VAL A 362 10.88 15.16 5.50
C VAL A 362 10.84 16.67 5.27
N LYS A 363 10.70 17.12 4.01
CA LYS A 363 10.62 18.55 3.66
C LYS A 363 9.47 19.28 4.37
N GLN A 364 8.32 18.62 4.50
CA GLN A 364 7.13 19.19 5.14
C GLN A 364 7.14 19.00 6.67
N GLN A 365 8.27 18.61 7.27
CA GLN A 365 8.42 18.39 8.72
C GLN A 365 7.44 17.35 9.29
N GLY A 366 6.96 16.41 8.45
CA GLY A 366 6.04 15.35 8.86
C GLY A 366 6.67 14.32 9.80
N LEU A 367 8.01 14.24 9.86
CA LEU A 367 8.72 13.30 10.72
C LEU A 367 8.41 13.51 12.22
N SER A 368 8.40 14.76 12.69
CA SER A 368 8.11 15.06 14.10
C SER A 368 6.68 14.67 14.47
N LEU A 369 5.72 14.88 13.56
CA LEU A 369 4.33 14.47 13.73
C LEU A 369 4.18 12.95 13.80
N LEU A 370 4.90 12.20 12.97
CA LEU A 370 4.88 10.74 12.99
C LEU A 370 5.55 10.16 14.25
N ILE A 371 6.63 10.78 14.74
CA ILE A 371 7.23 10.44 16.04
C ILE A 371 6.21 10.69 17.16
N ARG A 372 5.53 11.85 17.16
CA ARG A 372 4.48 12.18 18.11
C ARG A 372 3.37 11.12 18.14
N CYS A 373 2.93 10.65 16.96
CA CYS A 373 1.94 9.58 16.83
C CYS A 373 2.42 8.22 17.37
N ALA A 374 3.73 8.01 17.53
CA ALA A 374 4.31 6.80 18.11
C ALA A 374 4.61 6.94 19.62
N THR A 375 4.66 8.16 20.16
CA THR A 375 5.13 8.39 21.55
C THR A 375 4.07 8.90 22.52
N GLU A 376 3.01 9.58 22.05
CA GLU A 376 2.00 10.19 22.93
C GLU A 376 1.00 9.14 23.47
N PRO A 377 0.93 8.92 24.81
CA PRO A 377 0.05 7.92 25.41
C PRO A 377 -1.43 8.10 25.06
N GLU A 378 -1.92 9.34 24.94
CA GLU A 378 -3.33 9.61 24.64
C GLU A 378 -3.76 9.10 23.25
N LEU A 379 -2.81 9.02 22.31
CA LEU A 379 -3.02 8.47 20.97
C LEU A 379 -2.84 6.94 20.96
N ILE A 380 -1.98 6.41 21.84
CA ILE A 380 -1.65 4.99 21.93
C ILE A 380 -2.73 4.21 22.71
N GLU A 381 -3.24 4.76 23.83
CA GLU A 381 -4.23 4.12 24.71
C GLU A 381 -5.58 3.88 24.03
N GLN A 382 -5.86 4.58 22.92
CA GLN A 382 -7.02 4.31 22.08
C GLN A 382 -6.86 3.03 21.22
N GLY A 383 -5.70 2.37 21.27
CA GLY A 383 -5.41 1.11 20.58
C GLY A 383 -5.22 1.27 19.06
N GLU A 384 -5.07 2.49 18.57
CA GLU A 384 -5.09 2.78 17.13
C GLU A 384 -3.84 3.55 16.69
N GLY A 385 -2.88 2.87 16.05
CA GLY A 385 -1.89 3.55 15.22
C GLY A 385 -0.43 3.39 15.58
N ASN A 386 -0.08 2.98 16.81
CA ASN A 386 1.32 2.94 17.24
C ASN A 386 2.19 2.04 16.34
N GLN A 387 1.76 0.80 16.11
CA GLN A 387 2.42 -0.12 15.16
C GLN A 387 2.59 0.48 13.76
N TRP A 388 1.58 1.20 13.26
CA TRP A 388 1.62 1.80 11.91
C TRP A 388 2.59 2.97 11.85
N SER A 389 2.62 3.81 12.89
CA SER A 389 3.60 4.88 13.03
C SER A 389 5.02 4.32 13.09
N LEU A 390 5.26 3.25 13.86
CA LEU A 390 6.56 2.60 13.96
C LEU A 390 6.99 1.97 12.62
N GLU A 391 6.08 1.33 11.89
CA GLU A 391 6.36 0.80 10.55
C GLU A 391 6.69 1.91 9.55
N ILE A 392 5.96 3.03 9.58
CA ILE A 392 6.25 4.22 8.77
C ILE A 392 7.63 4.79 9.13
N LEU A 393 7.94 4.94 10.42
CA LEU A 393 9.22 5.46 10.90
C LEU A 393 10.38 4.55 10.49
N LEU A 394 10.18 3.22 10.55
CA LEU A 394 11.14 2.25 10.02
C LEU A 394 11.35 2.45 8.52
N ALA A 395 10.29 2.61 7.72
CA ALA A 395 10.42 2.91 6.29
C ALA A 395 11.15 4.23 6.02
N LEU A 396 10.93 5.26 6.86
CA LEU A 396 11.63 6.54 6.76
C LEU A 396 13.12 6.44 7.07
N THR A 397 13.57 5.43 7.82
CA THR A 397 15.02 5.22 8.05
C THR A 397 15.83 4.94 6.78
N PHE A 398 15.18 4.61 5.66
CA PHE A 398 15.84 4.47 4.36
C PHE A 398 16.10 5.83 3.66
N ASN A 399 15.52 6.92 4.16
CA ASN A 399 15.91 8.29 3.79
C ASN A 399 17.00 8.78 4.76
N LYS A 400 18.09 9.33 4.22
CA LYS A 400 19.28 9.73 5.01
C LYS A 400 19.00 10.84 6.01
N GLU A 401 18.21 11.85 5.62
CA GLU A 401 17.89 12.98 6.49
C GLU A 401 16.95 12.54 7.63
N ALA A 402 15.90 11.79 7.30
CA ALA A 402 15.01 11.21 8.29
C ALA A 402 15.75 10.29 9.27
N PHE A 403 16.64 9.44 8.77
CA PHE A 403 17.44 8.54 9.61
C PHE A 403 18.34 9.31 10.59
N ASN A 404 19.01 10.36 10.13
CA ASN A 404 19.82 11.22 11.01
C ASN A 404 18.97 11.90 12.09
N ASN A 405 17.78 12.39 11.74
CA ASN A 405 16.88 13.01 12.71
C ASN A 405 16.36 11.99 13.74
N ILE A 406 16.00 10.77 13.32
CA ILE A 406 15.60 9.68 14.22
C ILE A 406 16.76 9.29 15.15
N LYS A 407 17.96 9.11 14.59
CA LYS A 407 19.18 8.73 15.33
C LYS A 407 19.58 9.77 16.40
N ASN A 408 19.28 11.04 16.17
CA ASN A 408 19.61 12.13 17.09
C ASN A 408 18.48 12.44 18.09
N ASN A 409 17.33 11.78 17.99
CA ASN A 409 16.21 11.97 18.91
C ASN A 409 16.32 11.02 20.11
N THR A 410 16.98 11.48 21.18
CA THR A 410 17.22 10.71 22.41
C THR A 410 15.93 10.25 23.10
N GLU A 411 14.89 11.08 23.09
CA GLU A 411 13.59 10.77 23.71
C GLU A 411 12.91 9.62 22.97
N PHE A 412 12.84 9.70 21.64
CA PHE A 412 12.28 8.64 20.81
C PHE A 412 13.07 7.34 20.95
N ILE A 413 14.41 7.39 20.99
CA ILE A 413 15.25 6.20 21.24
C ILE A 413 14.94 5.58 22.60
N GLN A 414 14.72 6.38 23.63
CA GLN A 414 14.35 5.86 24.95
C GLN A 414 12.97 5.21 24.91
N HIS A 415 12.01 5.80 24.19
CA HIS A 415 10.70 5.19 23.95
C HIS A 415 10.82 3.84 23.22
N LEU A 416 11.59 3.76 22.13
CA LEU A 416 11.84 2.50 21.42
C LEU A 416 12.39 1.40 22.35
N LYS A 417 13.29 1.75 23.28
CA LYS A 417 13.80 0.80 24.28
C LYS A 417 12.73 0.30 25.24
N THR A 418 11.75 1.12 25.58
CA THR A 418 10.61 0.67 26.41
C THR A 418 9.72 -0.31 25.67
N LEU A 419 9.54 -0.12 24.36
CA LEU A 419 8.74 -1.00 23.49
C LEU A 419 9.35 -2.40 23.30
N LEU A 420 10.64 -2.59 23.61
CA LEU A 420 11.26 -3.93 23.64
C LEU A 420 10.59 -4.89 24.65
N HIS A 421 9.87 -4.32 25.62
CA HIS A 421 9.09 -5.05 26.62
C HIS A 421 7.57 -4.98 26.36
N SER A 422 7.15 -4.48 25.19
CA SER A 422 5.73 -4.47 24.79
C SER A 422 5.20 -5.90 24.66
N THR A 423 3.91 -6.08 24.95
CA THR A 423 3.19 -7.32 24.68
C THR A 423 2.75 -7.44 23.21
N ASP A 424 2.86 -6.36 22.44
CA ASP A 424 2.59 -6.34 21.00
C ASP A 424 3.85 -6.72 20.21
N ASP A 425 3.80 -7.84 19.52
CA ASP A 425 4.93 -8.39 18.74
C ASP A 425 5.33 -7.48 17.57
N ASP A 426 4.38 -6.77 16.94
CA ASP A 426 4.65 -5.88 15.83
C ASP A 426 5.35 -4.60 16.31
N GLU A 427 4.86 -4.00 17.41
CA GLU A 427 5.54 -2.85 18.04
C GLU A 427 6.98 -3.18 18.43
N LYS A 428 7.16 -4.33 19.10
CA LYS A 428 8.48 -4.82 19.51
C LYS A 428 9.38 -5.00 18.29
N ARG A 429 8.90 -5.71 17.25
CA ARG A 429 9.68 -5.97 16.02
C ARG A 429 10.11 -4.69 15.32
N PHE A 430 9.23 -3.71 15.17
CA PHE A 430 9.57 -2.45 14.51
C PHE A 430 10.53 -1.61 15.34
N ALA A 431 10.36 -1.56 16.66
CA ALA A 431 11.29 -0.87 17.56
C ALA A 431 12.69 -1.50 17.53
N GLU A 432 12.78 -2.83 17.59
CA GLU A 432 14.04 -3.57 17.45
C GLU A 432 14.70 -3.30 16.09
N SER A 433 13.93 -3.28 15.00
CA SER A 433 14.44 -3.01 13.65
C SER A 433 15.09 -1.64 13.53
N ILE A 434 14.44 -0.59 14.08
CA ILE A 434 14.97 0.78 14.07
C ILE A 434 16.25 0.87 14.91
N LEU A 435 16.21 0.34 16.14
CA LEU A 435 17.37 0.35 17.04
C LEU A 435 18.56 -0.40 16.43
N TRP A 436 18.33 -1.58 15.87
CA TRP A 436 19.36 -2.38 15.22
C TRP A 436 19.98 -1.62 14.03
N LYS A 437 19.19 -0.95 13.19
CA LYS A 437 19.72 -0.17 12.07
C LYS A 437 20.61 0.99 12.56
N ILE A 438 20.23 1.66 13.64
CA ILE A 438 21.03 2.70 14.29
C ILE A 438 22.35 2.13 14.82
N GLU A 439 22.35 0.90 15.35
CA GLU A 439 23.56 0.23 15.83
C GLU A 439 24.49 -0.21 14.70
N GLN A 440 23.96 -0.73 13.60
CA GLN A 440 24.78 -1.12 12.44
C GLN A 440 25.48 0.08 11.81
N ASP A 441 24.80 1.22 11.72
CA ASP A 441 25.42 2.47 11.24
C ASP A 441 26.61 2.94 12.10
N LYS A 442 26.64 2.55 13.40
CA LYS A 442 27.81 2.77 14.26
C LYS A 442 28.93 1.74 14.01
N LYS A 443 28.57 0.49 13.68
CA LYS A 443 29.51 -0.62 13.48
C LYS A 443 30.18 -0.59 12.10
N ASP A 444 29.53 -0.09 11.06
CA ASP A 444 30.09 -0.01 9.70
C ASP A 444 31.31 0.94 9.58
N VAL A 445 31.64 1.68 10.65
CA VAL A 445 32.87 2.48 10.77
C VAL A 445 34.08 1.62 11.20
N GLU A 446 33.87 0.42 11.74
CA GLU A 446 34.90 -0.46 12.31
C GLU A 446 34.69 -1.94 11.91
N SER A 447 35.47 -2.41 10.94
CA SER A 447 35.71 -3.82 10.55
C SER A 447 35.03 -4.36 9.27
N THR A 448 35.87 -4.96 8.42
CA THR A 448 35.49 -5.72 7.22
C THR A 448 36.30 -7.01 7.17
N THR A 449 36.03 -7.94 8.09
CA THR A 449 36.60 -9.29 8.01
C THR A 449 35.48 -10.31 8.19
N VAL A 450 35.07 -10.90 7.06
CA VAL A 450 34.12 -12.00 7.01
C VAL A 450 34.86 -13.26 7.49
N SER A 451 34.64 -13.70 8.73
CA SER A 451 34.99 -15.06 9.13
C SER A 451 33.87 -16.00 8.70
N SER A 452 34.06 -16.72 7.60
CA SER A 452 33.09 -17.66 7.05
C SER A 452 33.09 -18.96 7.85
N ASN A 453 32.23 -19.04 8.87
CA ASN A 453 31.85 -20.32 9.46
C ASN A 453 30.36 -20.57 9.13
N ASP A 454 30.07 -20.83 7.85
CA ASP A 454 28.70 -20.90 7.31
C ASP A 454 27.88 -22.04 7.95
N GLN A 455 27.13 -21.71 9.01
CA GLN A 455 26.28 -22.63 9.76
C GLN A 455 25.05 -23.08 8.97
N TYR A 456 24.55 -22.24 8.06
CA TYR A 456 23.42 -22.53 7.19
C TYR A 456 23.87 -22.53 5.74
N ASP A 457 23.24 -23.37 4.94
CA ASP A 457 23.42 -23.32 3.49
C ASP A 457 22.53 -22.22 2.90
N ILE A 458 21.33 -22.05 3.44
CA ILE A 458 20.32 -21.17 2.84
C ILE A 458 19.55 -20.43 3.95
N MET A 459 19.34 -19.13 3.78
CA MET A 459 18.31 -18.37 4.51
C MET A 459 17.18 -17.97 3.56
N LEU A 460 15.93 -18.12 3.98
CA LEU A 460 14.77 -17.58 3.26
C LEU A 460 14.39 -16.22 3.84
N SER A 461 14.48 -15.18 3.02
CA SER A 461 13.90 -13.87 3.29
C SER A 461 12.56 -13.77 2.55
N TYR A 462 11.46 -13.57 3.28
CA TYR A 462 10.11 -13.63 2.73
C TYR A 462 9.11 -12.77 3.49
N SER A 463 8.01 -12.39 2.84
CA SER A 463 6.88 -11.75 3.49
C SER A 463 5.97 -12.81 4.12
N HIS A 464 5.46 -12.58 5.33
CA HIS A 464 4.48 -13.47 5.96
C HIS A 464 3.22 -13.72 5.09
N ARG A 465 2.88 -12.81 4.15
CA ARG A 465 1.80 -13.04 3.16
C ARG A 465 2.08 -14.20 2.19
N ASN A 466 3.34 -14.63 2.07
CA ASN A 466 3.76 -15.74 1.23
C ASN A 466 4.22 -16.96 2.04
N LYS A 467 3.90 -17.02 3.35
CA LYS A 467 4.41 -18.05 4.27
C LYS A 467 4.18 -19.48 3.79
N ASP A 468 2.98 -19.78 3.27
CA ASP A 468 2.63 -21.16 2.92
C ASP A 468 3.51 -21.71 1.78
N LEU A 469 3.76 -20.89 0.76
CA LEU A 469 4.64 -21.26 -0.35
C LEU A 469 6.12 -21.31 0.08
N CYS A 470 6.57 -20.35 0.90
CA CYS A 470 7.92 -20.38 1.48
C CYS A 470 8.16 -21.60 2.36
N TYR A 471 7.14 -22.04 3.10
CA TYR A 471 7.20 -23.22 3.94
C TYR A 471 7.29 -24.49 3.10
N ALA A 472 6.53 -24.60 2.01
CA ALA A 472 6.66 -25.71 1.08
C ALA A 472 8.07 -25.81 0.45
N ILE A 473 8.67 -24.66 0.11
CA ILE A 473 10.06 -24.60 -0.39
C ILE A 473 11.05 -25.05 0.69
N TYR A 474 10.90 -24.52 1.91
CA TYR A 474 11.72 -24.89 3.06
C TYR A 474 11.69 -26.41 3.30
N ASP A 475 10.51 -27.02 3.40
CA ASP A 475 10.39 -28.44 3.75
C ASP A 475 11.06 -29.32 2.68
N ARG A 476 11.02 -28.89 1.43
CA ARG A 476 11.67 -29.60 0.32
C ARG A 476 13.18 -29.46 0.35
N LEU A 477 13.71 -28.27 0.66
CA LEU A 477 15.15 -28.03 0.83
C LEU A 477 15.71 -28.84 2.00
N ILE A 478 14.99 -28.89 3.14
CA ILE A 478 15.37 -29.72 4.29
C ILE A 478 15.39 -31.21 3.89
N LYS A 479 14.36 -31.68 3.18
CA LYS A 479 14.30 -33.08 2.69
C LYS A 479 15.45 -33.45 1.76
N ASP A 480 15.97 -32.48 1.02
CA ASP A 480 17.13 -32.64 0.14
C ASP A 480 18.48 -32.48 0.87
N GLY A 481 18.48 -32.28 2.19
CA GLY A 481 19.67 -32.27 3.04
C GLY A 481 20.34 -30.90 3.22
N PHE A 482 19.69 -29.80 2.80
CA PHE A 482 20.21 -28.46 3.04
C PHE A 482 19.94 -28.01 4.48
N ARG A 483 20.89 -27.28 5.09
CA ARG A 483 20.67 -26.58 6.36
C ARG A 483 20.01 -25.24 6.05
N VAL A 484 18.72 -25.11 6.34
CA VAL A 484 17.93 -23.92 5.97
C VAL A 484 17.49 -23.16 7.21
N TRP A 485 17.68 -21.85 7.18
CA TRP A 485 17.14 -20.91 8.17
C TRP A 485 15.88 -20.23 7.61
N ILE A 486 14.83 -20.16 8.43
CA ILE A 486 13.59 -19.45 8.15
C ILE A 486 12.97 -18.97 9.47
N ASP A 487 12.30 -17.84 9.45
CA ASP A 487 11.51 -17.33 10.57
C ASP A 487 10.21 -18.14 10.71
N ARG A 488 10.21 -19.24 11.49
CA ARG A 488 9.07 -20.17 11.67
C ARG A 488 8.45 -20.16 13.06
N GLU A 489 9.24 -20.12 14.14
CA GLU A 489 8.77 -19.91 15.54
C GLU A 489 9.96 -19.85 16.52
N ASN A 490 9.90 -18.90 17.47
CA ASN A 490 10.81 -18.63 18.60
C ASN A 490 12.30 -18.43 18.28
N MET A 491 12.60 -17.28 17.69
CA MET A 491 13.92 -16.65 17.79
C MET A 491 14.20 -16.36 19.28
N TYR A 492 14.98 -17.22 19.94
CA TYR A 492 15.45 -16.94 21.30
C TYR A 492 16.41 -15.74 21.28
N GLY A 493 16.01 -14.64 21.90
CA GLY A 493 16.78 -13.38 21.93
C GLY A 493 16.14 -12.29 21.08
N SER A 494 16.97 -11.40 20.53
CA SER A 494 16.55 -10.33 19.61
C SER A 494 16.36 -10.91 18.19
N PRO A 495 15.13 -10.89 17.62
CA PRO A 495 14.86 -11.27 16.24
C PRO A 495 15.81 -10.64 15.23
N MET A 496 16.17 -9.37 15.41
CA MET A 496 17.08 -8.67 14.51
C MET A 496 18.51 -9.21 14.58
N ASP A 497 18.98 -9.61 15.76
CA ASP A 497 20.31 -10.19 15.92
C ASP A 497 20.38 -11.61 15.33
N ALA A 498 19.34 -12.41 15.55
CA ALA A 498 19.28 -13.75 14.97
C ALA A 498 19.07 -13.72 13.44
N MET A 499 18.33 -12.73 12.90
CA MET A 499 18.25 -12.44 11.47
C MET A 499 19.63 -12.06 10.92
N ALA A 500 20.33 -11.12 11.56
CA ALA A 500 21.66 -10.68 11.13
C ALA A 500 22.67 -11.85 11.14
N TYR A 501 22.65 -12.63 12.21
CA TYR A 501 23.44 -13.84 12.35
C TYR A 501 23.12 -14.87 11.26
N ALA A 502 21.86 -15.10 10.94
CA ALA A 502 21.45 -15.99 9.86
C ALA A 502 21.97 -15.52 8.50
N ILE A 503 21.88 -14.21 8.20
CA ILE A 503 22.42 -13.62 6.97
C ILE A 503 23.94 -13.82 6.90
N GLU A 504 24.65 -13.53 7.99
CA GLU A 504 26.11 -13.64 8.05
C GLU A 504 26.64 -15.08 8.08
N ASN A 505 25.81 -16.06 8.43
CA ASN A 505 26.20 -17.47 8.50
C ASN A 505 25.48 -18.35 7.47
N SER A 506 24.84 -17.74 6.47
CA SER A 506 24.24 -18.43 5.32
C SER A 506 25.12 -18.31 4.07
N LYS A 507 25.20 -19.39 3.30
CA LYS A 507 25.88 -19.38 1.99
C LYS A 507 25.07 -18.63 0.93
N TYR A 508 23.74 -18.76 0.98
CA TYR A 508 22.80 -18.18 0.03
C TYR A 508 21.60 -17.56 0.74
N ILE A 509 21.09 -16.45 0.20
CA ILE A 509 19.84 -15.83 0.66
C ILE A 509 18.80 -15.98 -0.47
N LEU A 510 17.72 -16.70 -0.23
CA LEU A 510 16.58 -16.74 -1.14
C LEU A 510 15.72 -15.51 -0.88
N VAL A 511 15.61 -14.62 -1.87
CA VAL A 511 14.78 -13.42 -1.79
C VAL A 511 13.43 -13.74 -2.42
N CYS A 512 12.43 -14.01 -1.58
CA CYS A 512 11.09 -14.43 -2.01
C CYS A 512 10.25 -13.21 -2.38
N MET A 513 10.43 -12.72 -3.62
CA MET A 513 9.89 -11.48 -4.11
C MET A 513 8.39 -11.53 -4.40
N SER A 514 7.69 -10.54 -3.87
CA SER A 514 6.28 -10.23 -4.13
C SER A 514 6.04 -8.74 -3.87
N GLU A 515 4.86 -8.23 -4.20
CA GLU A 515 4.49 -6.85 -3.82
C GLU A 515 4.53 -6.67 -2.30
N ALA A 516 4.01 -7.65 -1.55
CA ALA A 516 4.05 -7.63 -0.09
C ALA A 516 5.46 -7.64 0.49
N TYR A 517 6.40 -8.33 -0.17
CA TYR A 517 7.82 -8.30 0.19
C TYR A 517 8.42 -6.91 -0.05
N LYS A 518 8.15 -6.32 -1.23
CA LYS A 518 8.64 -4.98 -1.58
C LYS A 518 8.12 -3.89 -0.64
N GLN A 519 6.89 -4.03 -0.18
CA GLN A 519 6.20 -3.06 0.68
C GLN A 519 6.54 -3.22 2.18
N SER A 520 7.32 -4.24 2.57
CA SER A 520 7.70 -4.49 3.97
C SER A 520 9.06 -3.84 4.29
N PRO A 521 9.11 -2.85 5.21
CA PRO A 521 10.38 -2.25 5.64
C PRO A 521 11.33 -3.25 6.30
N CYS A 522 10.81 -4.28 6.98
CA CYS A 522 11.63 -5.36 7.56
C CYS A 522 12.29 -6.21 6.45
N CYS A 523 11.53 -6.62 5.43
CA CYS A 523 12.10 -7.32 4.27
C CYS A 523 13.13 -6.46 3.53
N GLN A 524 12.89 -5.15 3.40
CA GLN A 524 13.85 -4.22 2.83
C GLN A 524 15.15 -4.16 3.66
N LEU A 525 15.03 -4.14 4.99
CA LEU A 525 16.17 -4.14 5.91
C LEU A 525 17.01 -5.41 5.74
N GLU A 526 16.38 -6.59 5.73
CA GLU A 526 17.02 -7.89 5.48
C GLU A 526 17.77 -7.92 4.14
N ALA A 527 17.08 -7.56 3.05
CA ALA A 527 17.65 -7.59 1.71
C ALA A 527 18.82 -6.62 1.56
N GLN A 528 18.70 -5.40 2.11
CA GLN A 528 19.79 -4.43 2.10
C GLN A 528 20.98 -4.92 2.93
N TYR A 529 20.77 -5.50 4.10
CA TYR A 529 21.85 -6.02 4.92
C TYR A 529 22.57 -7.20 4.24
N ALA A 530 21.81 -8.15 3.68
CA ALA A 530 22.39 -9.24 2.90
C ALA A 530 23.21 -8.73 1.72
N PHE A 531 22.71 -7.71 1.01
CA PHE A 531 23.42 -7.06 -0.08
C PHE A 531 24.70 -6.35 0.41
N GLN A 532 24.65 -5.61 1.52
CA GLN A 532 25.81 -4.95 2.14
C GLN A 532 26.88 -5.96 2.57
N LYS A 533 26.48 -7.09 3.15
CA LYS A 533 27.37 -8.20 3.52
C LYS A 533 27.81 -9.05 2.33
N ARG A 534 27.48 -8.65 1.10
CA ARG A 534 27.83 -9.32 -0.17
C ARG A 534 27.41 -10.79 -0.19
N ARG A 535 26.29 -11.12 0.45
CA ARG A 535 25.76 -12.48 0.44
C ARG A 535 25.17 -12.79 -0.94
N PRO A 536 25.46 -13.97 -1.53
CA PRO A 536 24.82 -14.39 -2.76
C PRO A 536 23.30 -14.44 -2.61
N LEU A 537 22.58 -13.68 -3.45
CA LEU A 537 21.12 -13.62 -3.45
C LEU A 537 20.57 -14.46 -4.60
N ILE A 538 19.53 -15.26 -4.34
CA ILE A 538 18.79 -16.01 -5.36
C ILE A 538 17.35 -15.50 -5.36
N PRO A 539 16.94 -14.70 -6.36
CA PRO A 539 15.60 -14.13 -6.41
C PRO A 539 14.54 -15.14 -6.86
N LEU A 540 13.47 -15.27 -6.08
CA LEU A 540 12.29 -16.09 -6.38
C LEU A 540 11.07 -15.18 -6.60
N VAL A 541 10.36 -15.31 -7.71
CA VAL A 541 9.09 -14.61 -7.92
C VAL A 541 7.97 -15.46 -7.36
N MET A 542 7.22 -14.92 -6.41
CA MET A 542 6.19 -15.65 -5.65
C MET A 542 4.78 -15.43 -6.21
N THR A 543 4.53 -14.32 -6.90
CA THR A 543 3.19 -13.93 -7.38
C THR A 543 3.15 -13.70 -8.89
N PRO A 544 2.04 -14.06 -9.58
CA PRO A 544 1.94 -13.94 -11.02
C PRO A 544 2.19 -12.51 -11.50
N ARG A 545 2.93 -12.37 -12.61
CA ARG A 545 3.20 -11.09 -13.29
C ARG A 545 3.96 -10.05 -12.45
N TYR A 546 4.48 -10.42 -11.28
CA TYR A 546 5.31 -9.52 -10.49
C TYR A 546 6.66 -9.29 -11.15
N LYS A 547 7.14 -8.05 -11.12
CA LYS A 547 8.47 -7.66 -11.57
C LYS A 547 9.09 -6.75 -10.51
N PRO A 548 10.29 -7.05 -10.01
CA PRO A 548 10.95 -6.18 -9.04
C PRO A 548 11.36 -4.87 -9.69
N ASP A 549 11.15 -3.78 -8.97
CA ASP A 549 11.49 -2.40 -9.31
C ASP A 549 11.94 -1.64 -8.04
N GLY A 550 12.30 -0.36 -8.19
CA GLY A 550 12.78 0.46 -7.08
C GLY A 550 14.00 -0.12 -6.36
N TRP A 551 13.98 -0.04 -5.02
CA TRP A 551 15.05 -0.56 -4.17
C TRP A 551 15.32 -2.05 -4.39
N LEU A 552 14.27 -2.85 -4.59
CA LEU A 552 14.40 -4.29 -4.76
C LEU A 552 15.01 -4.62 -6.12
N GLY A 553 14.56 -3.93 -7.18
CA GLY A 553 15.14 -4.04 -8.51
C GLY A 553 16.64 -3.77 -8.54
N ILE A 554 17.12 -2.79 -7.78
CA ILE A 554 18.56 -2.48 -7.63
C ILE A 554 19.29 -3.66 -6.98
N ILE A 555 18.76 -4.20 -5.87
CA ILE A 555 19.38 -5.31 -5.12
C ILE A 555 19.47 -6.58 -5.96
N VAL A 556 18.40 -6.92 -6.70
CA VAL A 556 18.34 -8.16 -7.48
C VAL A 556 18.84 -8.03 -8.91
N SER A 557 19.23 -6.82 -9.34
CA SER A 557 19.77 -6.57 -10.67
C SER A 557 20.93 -7.50 -11.02
N GLY A 558 20.96 -7.95 -12.28
CA GLY A 558 21.96 -8.87 -12.83
C GLY A 558 21.85 -10.33 -12.37
N LYS A 559 20.76 -10.72 -11.70
CA LYS A 559 20.54 -12.09 -11.19
C LYS A 559 19.46 -12.82 -11.99
N ILE A 560 19.55 -14.15 -12.02
CA ILE A 560 18.55 -15.01 -12.66
C ILE A 560 17.36 -15.18 -11.73
N TYR A 561 16.16 -14.90 -12.21
CA TYR A 561 14.93 -15.04 -11.41
C TYR A 561 14.28 -16.40 -11.66
N ILE A 562 13.84 -17.05 -10.58
CA ILE A 562 13.03 -18.27 -10.67
C ILE A 562 11.57 -17.87 -10.47
N ASP A 563 10.79 -17.99 -11.55
CA ASP A 563 9.38 -17.60 -11.56
C ASP A 563 8.48 -18.78 -11.21
N ILE A 564 8.08 -18.89 -9.94
CA ILE A 564 7.26 -20.01 -9.45
C ILE A 564 5.89 -20.02 -10.13
N PRO A 565 5.14 -18.90 -10.23
CA PRO A 565 3.83 -18.88 -10.88
C PRO A 565 3.84 -19.25 -12.38
N LYS A 566 4.92 -18.94 -13.11
CA LYS A 566 5.06 -19.36 -14.52
C LYS A 566 5.43 -20.83 -14.67
N LEU A 567 5.96 -21.44 -13.62
CA LEU A 567 6.40 -22.83 -13.60
C LEU A 567 5.43 -23.68 -12.78
N THR A 568 5.56 -25.00 -12.84
CA THR A 568 5.03 -25.86 -11.77
C THR A 568 5.97 -25.75 -10.57
N ILE A 569 5.46 -25.96 -9.35
CA ILE A 569 6.29 -25.92 -8.13
C ILE A 569 7.49 -26.88 -8.22
N ASP A 570 7.32 -28.02 -8.89
CA ASP A 570 8.39 -28.99 -9.17
C ASP A 570 9.45 -28.44 -10.10
N SER A 571 9.05 -27.86 -11.23
CA SER A 571 9.97 -27.27 -12.19
C SER A 571 10.72 -26.07 -11.60
N ALA A 572 10.03 -25.22 -10.85
CA ALA A 572 10.63 -24.09 -10.15
C ALA A 572 11.66 -24.56 -9.11
N TYR A 573 11.34 -25.60 -8.36
CA TYR A 573 12.26 -26.17 -7.38
C TYR A 573 13.49 -26.82 -8.03
N LEU A 574 13.33 -27.50 -9.17
CA LEU A 574 14.46 -28.02 -9.94
C LEU A 574 15.37 -26.90 -10.44
N ALA A 575 14.81 -25.79 -10.92
CA ALA A 575 15.56 -24.61 -11.31
C ALA A 575 16.32 -24.01 -10.11
N LEU A 576 15.67 -23.91 -8.94
CA LEU A 576 16.30 -23.48 -7.69
C LEU A 576 17.49 -24.36 -7.31
N LYS A 577 17.33 -25.69 -7.33
CA LYS A 577 18.44 -26.61 -7.06
C LYS A 577 19.59 -26.44 -8.05
N LYS A 578 19.27 -26.24 -9.33
CA LYS A 578 20.30 -26.01 -10.35
C LYS A 578 21.10 -24.76 -10.05
N GLU A 579 20.42 -23.68 -9.64
CA GLU A 579 21.06 -22.42 -9.28
C GLU A 579 21.95 -22.56 -8.05
N ILE A 580 21.42 -23.15 -6.95
CA ILE A 580 22.19 -23.42 -5.73
C ILE A 580 23.45 -24.26 -6.06
N ASN A 581 23.31 -25.29 -6.88
CA ASN A 581 24.43 -26.15 -7.28
C ASN A 581 25.44 -25.45 -8.20
N ALA A 582 25.00 -24.52 -9.05
CA ALA A 582 25.89 -23.73 -9.90
C ALA A 582 26.82 -22.86 -9.04
N TYR A 583 26.28 -22.23 -8.01
CA TYR A 583 27.08 -21.45 -7.06
C TYR A 583 28.02 -22.31 -6.21
N LEU A 584 27.63 -23.52 -5.82
CA LEU A 584 28.51 -24.45 -5.10
C LEU A 584 29.74 -24.82 -5.95
N LYS A 585 29.57 -25.01 -7.26
CA LYS A 585 30.68 -25.31 -8.18
C LYS A 585 31.64 -24.13 -8.34
N GLN A 586 31.13 -22.90 -8.44
CA GLN A 586 31.97 -21.70 -8.57
C GLN A 586 32.87 -21.49 -7.33
N ARG A 587 32.38 -21.81 -6.13
CA ARG A 587 33.15 -21.71 -4.88
C ARG A 587 34.31 -22.71 -4.84
N ASN A 588 34.04 -23.99 -5.14
CA ASN A 588 35.08 -25.04 -5.12
C ASN A 588 36.20 -24.79 -6.14
N THR A 589 35.88 -24.20 -7.29
CA THR A 589 36.88 -23.86 -8.32
C THR A 589 37.82 -22.72 -7.88
N THR A 590 37.36 -21.84 -6.98
CA THR A 590 38.13 -20.68 -6.49
C THR A 590 39.06 -21.06 -5.32
N GLU A 591 38.67 -22.06 -4.51
CA GLU A 591 39.49 -22.58 -3.40
C GLU A 591 40.64 -23.50 -3.88
N GLU A 592 40.48 -24.22 -5.00
CA GLU A 592 41.54 -25.05 -5.59
C GLU A 592 42.70 -24.24 -6.21
N VAL A 593 42.46 -23.02 -6.69
CA VAL A 593 43.52 -22.13 -7.21
C VAL A 593 44.34 -21.49 -6.08
N SER A 594 43.76 -21.35 -4.89
CA SER A 594 44.40 -20.74 -3.71
C SER A 594 45.40 -21.67 -3.00
N SER A 595 45.49 -22.95 -3.35
CA SER A 595 46.21 -23.97 -2.57
C SER A 595 47.48 -24.54 -3.23
N GLN A 596 47.93 -24.00 -4.37
CA GLN A 596 49.26 -24.34 -4.93
C GLN A 596 50.32 -23.28 -4.57
N LYS A 597 51.10 -23.55 -3.51
CA LYS A 597 52.37 -22.87 -3.22
C LYS A 597 53.53 -23.66 -3.82
N THR A 598 54.38 -23.02 -4.62
CA THR A 598 55.80 -23.42 -4.85
C THR A 598 56.63 -22.25 -5.42
N PRO A 599 57.98 -22.25 -5.37
CA PRO A 599 58.76 -21.29 -4.59
C PRO A 599 59.66 -20.34 -5.42
N LEU A 600 60.20 -19.34 -4.73
CA LEU A 600 61.14 -18.30 -5.19
C LEU A 600 62.48 -18.88 -5.69
N VAL A 601 62.91 -18.55 -6.92
CA VAL A 601 64.34 -18.47 -7.31
C VAL A 601 64.59 -17.37 -8.36
N HIS A 602 65.71 -16.68 -8.15
CA HIS A 602 66.33 -15.55 -8.86
C HIS A 602 66.75 -15.77 -10.33
N ASN A 603 66.53 -14.71 -11.13
CA ASN A 603 67.46 -14.02 -12.06
C ASN A 603 68.31 -14.77 -13.13
N SER A 604 67.98 -14.42 -14.39
CA SER A 604 68.87 -13.85 -15.42
C SER A 604 69.56 -14.71 -16.51
N VAL A 605 69.48 -14.15 -17.73
CA VAL A 605 70.37 -14.24 -18.92
C VAL A 605 70.13 -15.37 -19.95
N THR A 606 69.40 -14.99 -21.00
CA THR A 606 69.72 -15.05 -22.45
C THR A 606 70.35 -16.32 -23.07
N GLN A 607 69.68 -16.89 -24.09
CA GLN A 607 70.18 -16.99 -25.48
C GLN A 607 69.13 -17.57 -26.46
N ILE A 608 68.98 -16.93 -27.61
CA ILE A 608 68.24 -17.33 -28.84
C ILE A 608 69.28 -17.99 -29.79
N PRO A 609 68.95 -18.93 -30.71
CA PRO A 609 68.43 -18.62 -32.08
C PRO A 609 67.36 -19.66 -32.57
N ALA A 610 66.19 -19.30 -33.12
CA ALA A 610 65.85 -18.66 -34.40
C ALA A 610 66.19 -19.47 -35.68
N THR A 611 65.16 -19.93 -36.40
CA THR A 611 65.03 -19.93 -37.88
C THR A 611 63.59 -20.33 -38.25
N SER A 612 62.88 -19.85 -39.29
CA SER A 612 62.98 -18.74 -40.25
C SER A 612 61.75 -18.87 -41.16
N LYS A 613 61.09 -17.75 -41.52
CA LYS A 613 60.82 -17.32 -42.92
C LYS A 613 60.03 -16.01 -42.97
N THR A 614 60.83 -14.95 -43.03
CA THR A 614 60.76 -13.63 -43.68
C THR A 614 60.04 -13.58 -45.05
N LEU A 615 59.60 -12.49 -45.70
CA LEU A 615 59.61 -10.99 -45.62
C LEU A 615 58.73 -10.49 -46.85
N PRO A 616 58.46 -9.19 -47.17
CA PRO A 616 59.27 -8.01 -46.87
C PRO A 616 58.58 -6.72 -46.39
N ILE A 617 59.42 -5.97 -45.68
CA ILE A 617 59.32 -4.56 -45.30
C ILE A 617 60.01 -3.73 -46.38
N THR A 618 59.43 -2.58 -46.74
CA THR A 618 60.13 -1.34 -47.11
C THR A 618 59.21 -0.19 -46.72
N GLY A 619 59.60 0.88 -46.04
CA GLY A 619 60.90 1.32 -45.58
C GLY A 619 60.70 2.48 -44.60
N MET A 620 61.70 2.69 -43.76
CA MET A 620 61.77 3.72 -42.73
C MET A 620 61.91 5.10 -43.36
N THR A 621 61.27 6.11 -42.76
CA THR A 621 61.90 7.40 -42.50
C THR A 621 61.46 7.91 -41.14
N SER A 622 62.46 8.08 -40.28
CA SER A 622 62.45 9.06 -39.20
C SER A 622 62.08 10.43 -39.76
N ASP A 623 60.96 10.98 -39.34
CA ASP A 623 60.80 12.42 -39.21
C ASP A 623 59.62 12.73 -38.31
N ALA A 624 59.87 13.68 -37.41
CA ALA A 624 58.86 14.32 -36.60
C ALA A 624 57.88 15.06 -37.53
N GLN A 625 56.80 14.40 -37.93
CA GLN A 625 55.57 15.05 -38.34
C GLN A 625 54.42 14.34 -37.64
N ARG A 626 53.74 15.06 -36.74
CA ARG A 626 52.39 14.71 -36.30
C ARG A 626 51.56 14.49 -37.57
N SER A 627 51.28 13.24 -37.94
CA SER A 627 50.15 12.97 -38.80
C SER A 627 48.94 13.42 -38.02
N ILE A 628 48.40 14.60 -38.36
CA ILE A 628 47.15 15.07 -37.78
C ILE A 628 46.10 14.05 -38.22
N VAL A 629 45.79 13.09 -37.36
CA VAL A 629 44.63 12.22 -37.57
C VAL A 629 43.44 13.18 -37.61
N LYS A 630 42.85 13.35 -38.80
CA LYS A 630 41.63 14.13 -38.95
C LYS A 630 40.50 13.29 -38.36
N TYR A 631 40.15 13.58 -37.12
CA TYR A 631 38.95 13.00 -36.51
C TYR A 631 37.72 13.49 -37.27
N PRO A 632 36.83 12.58 -37.69
CA PRO A 632 35.48 12.94 -38.08
C PRO A 632 34.81 13.79 -36.99
N ASN A 633 33.98 14.76 -37.38
CA ASN A 633 33.32 15.67 -36.44
C ASN A 633 32.34 14.94 -35.51
N CYS A 634 31.80 13.80 -35.96
CA CYS A 634 30.93 12.95 -35.17
C CYS A 634 31.71 11.71 -34.73
N ILE A 635 31.63 11.39 -33.43
CA ILE A 635 32.24 10.20 -32.85
C ILE A 635 31.71 8.91 -33.48
N ASP A 636 30.46 8.86 -33.93
CA ASP A 636 29.86 7.67 -34.55
C ASP A 636 30.58 7.25 -35.87
N GLU A 637 31.36 8.16 -36.46
CA GLU A 637 32.12 7.93 -37.69
C GLU A 637 33.57 7.45 -37.43
N TRP A 638 33.96 7.27 -36.16
CA TRP A 638 35.32 6.86 -35.79
C TRP A 638 35.49 5.34 -35.95
N SER A 639 36.62 4.93 -36.55
CA SER A 639 37.08 3.54 -36.48
C SER A 639 37.80 3.24 -35.16
N ASP A 640 38.06 1.97 -34.89
CA ASP A 640 38.95 1.50 -33.82
C ASP A 640 40.32 2.20 -33.82
N ASP A 641 40.93 2.41 -34.99
CA ASP A 641 42.17 3.17 -35.15
C ASP A 641 42.01 4.65 -34.71
N HIS A 642 40.86 5.27 -34.98
CA HIS A 642 40.58 6.64 -34.53
C HIS A 642 40.41 6.70 -33.01
N VAL A 643 39.70 5.74 -32.42
CA VAL A 643 39.54 5.61 -30.95
C VAL A 643 40.90 5.42 -30.27
N ARG A 644 41.72 4.51 -30.79
CA ARG A 644 43.06 4.24 -30.27
C ARG A 644 43.97 5.47 -30.39
N SER A 645 43.97 6.14 -31.54
CA SER A 645 44.76 7.34 -31.79
C SER A 645 44.34 8.49 -30.87
N PHE A 646 43.03 8.68 -30.66
CA PHE A 646 42.48 9.68 -29.74
C PHE A 646 42.98 9.48 -28.31
N LEU A 647 42.91 8.25 -27.79
CA LEU A 647 43.35 7.98 -26.42
C LEU A 647 44.86 8.14 -26.25
N ILE A 648 45.66 7.79 -27.26
CA ILE A 648 47.11 8.00 -27.24
C ILE A 648 47.45 9.49 -27.29
N GLU A 649 46.85 10.25 -28.21
CA GLU A 649 47.08 11.70 -28.37
C GLU A 649 46.65 12.51 -27.14
N ARG A 650 45.54 12.11 -26.49
CA ARG A 650 45.03 12.75 -25.27
C ARG A 650 45.67 12.24 -23.98
N LYS A 651 46.66 11.33 -24.08
CA LYS A 651 47.33 10.70 -22.92
C LYS A 651 46.35 9.97 -21.98
N LEU A 652 45.30 9.36 -22.53
CA LEU A 652 44.28 8.57 -21.85
C LEU A 652 44.60 7.06 -21.96
N THR A 653 45.88 6.70 -21.97
CA THR A 653 46.37 5.34 -22.24
C THR A 653 45.88 4.31 -21.22
N SER A 654 45.50 4.73 -20.01
CA SER A 654 44.85 3.88 -19.00
C SER A 654 43.57 3.22 -19.51
N LEU A 655 42.85 3.83 -20.46
CA LEU A 655 41.61 3.27 -21.00
C LEU A 655 41.84 2.31 -22.18
N LEU A 656 43.06 2.23 -22.73
CA LEU A 656 43.36 1.36 -23.88
C LEU A 656 42.99 -0.11 -23.67
N PRO A 657 43.21 -0.74 -22.49
CA PRO A 657 42.82 -2.13 -22.26
C PRO A 657 41.30 -2.38 -22.33
N VAL A 658 40.50 -1.34 -22.05
CA VAL A 658 39.05 -1.43 -22.02
C VAL A 658 38.45 -1.22 -23.41
N VAL A 659 39.10 -0.42 -24.25
CA VAL A 659 38.56 0.03 -25.55
C VAL A 659 39.21 -0.64 -26.77
N VAL A 660 39.96 -1.75 -26.57
CA VAL A 660 40.80 -2.37 -27.62
C VAL A 660 40.04 -2.66 -28.91
N ASP A 661 38.78 -3.07 -28.79
CA ASP A 661 37.91 -3.44 -29.92
C ASP A 661 36.72 -2.47 -30.09
N MET A 662 36.79 -1.26 -29.52
CA MET A 662 35.69 -0.28 -29.61
C MET A 662 35.88 0.63 -30.82
N ASP A 663 34.87 0.65 -31.69
CA ASP A 663 34.69 1.72 -32.66
C ASP A 663 34.04 2.96 -32.01
N GLY A 664 33.86 4.02 -32.79
CA GLY A 664 33.25 5.26 -32.36
C GLY A 664 31.83 5.14 -31.81
N CYS A 665 31.03 4.24 -32.39
CA CYS A 665 29.65 4.01 -31.94
C CYS A 665 29.63 3.40 -30.54
N VAL A 666 30.47 2.40 -30.28
CA VAL A 666 30.58 1.76 -28.96
C VAL A 666 31.19 2.73 -27.93
N LEU A 667 32.19 3.52 -28.34
CA LEU A 667 32.78 4.54 -27.47
C LEU A 667 31.77 5.63 -27.09
N HIS A 668 30.88 6.02 -28.00
CA HIS A 668 29.78 6.95 -27.73
C HIS A 668 28.77 6.36 -26.74
N MET A 669 28.39 5.08 -26.87
CA MET A 669 27.53 4.42 -25.88
C MET A 669 28.19 4.41 -24.50
N MET A 670 29.48 4.08 -24.42
CA MET A 670 30.24 4.13 -23.16
C MET A 670 30.24 5.55 -22.57
N TYR A 671 30.38 6.59 -23.39
CA TYR A 671 30.28 7.98 -22.94
C TYR A 671 28.90 8.31 -22.35
N LEU A 672 27.81 7.88 -23.00
CA LEU A 672 26.44 8.11 -22.49
C LEU A 672 26.23 7.40 -21.14
N MET A 673 26.70 6.16 -21.00
CA MET A 673 26.66 5.44 -19.73
C MET A 673 27.45 6.17 -18.63
N CYS A 674 28.61 6.72 -18.97
CA CYS A 674 29.40 7.53 -18.04
C CYS A 674 28.68 8.83 -17.62
N MET A 675 27.81 9.40 -18.47
CA MET A 675 27.02 10.59 -18.14
C MET A 675 25.78 10.25 -17.30
N GLU A 676 25.16 9.09 -17.51
CA GLU A 676 24.00 8.63 -16.73
C GLU A 676 24.37 8.18 -15.31
N ASN A 677 25.51 7.50 -15.14
CA ASN A 677 25.99 7.06 -13.83
C ASN A 677 27.52 7.21 -13.67
N PRO A 678 28.02 8.44 -13.45
CA PRO A 678 29.46 8.73 -13.46
C PRO A 678 30.27 7.95 -12.43
N GLN A 679 29.68 7.69 -11.26
CA GLN A 679 30.37 7.00 -10.16
C GLN A 679 30.48 5.49 -10.42
N SER A 680 29.37 4.84 -10.80
CA SER A 680 29.39 3.41 -11.11
C SER A 680 30.26 3.08 -12.32
N MET A 681 30.27 3.95 -13.34
CA MET A 681 31.10 3.77 -14.52
C MET A 681 32.58 3.97 -14.22
N PHE A 682 32.94 4.94 -13.37
CA PHE A 682 34.32 5.10 -12.93
C PHE A 682 34.84 3.85 -12.22
N ASP A 683 34.07 3.29 -11.29
CA ASP A 683 34.48 2.10 -10.53
C ASP A 683 34.62 0.86 -11.42
N ARG A 684 33.72 0.70 -12.41
CA ARG A 684 33.77 -0.40 -13.39
C ARG A 684 34.95 -0.28 -14.34
N LEU A 685 35.14 0.88 -14.97
CA LEU A 685 36.27 1.12 -15.86
C LEU A 685 37.60 0.95 -15.10
N LYS A 686 37.67 1.40 -13.85
CA LYS A 686 38.85 1.22 -12.99
C LYS A 686 39.16 -0.25 -12.70
N ALA A 687 38.13 -1.09 -12.51
CA ALA A 687 38.31 -2.53 -12.32
C ALA A 687 38.82 -3.24 -13.58
N ASP A 688 38.44 -2.75 -14.77
CA ASP A 688 38.82 -3.32 -16.06
C ASP A 688 40.18 -2.79 -16.58
N THR A 689 40.77 -1.77 -15.93
CA THR A 689 42.12 -1.28 -16.26
C THR A 689 43.23 -2.12 -15.61
N THR A 690 44.36 -2.30 -16.31
CA THR A 690 45.52 -3.06 -15.82
C THR A 690 46.30 -2.34 -14.71
N ASN A 691 46.90 -3.10 -13.79
CA ASN A 691 47.70 -2.59 -12.67
C ASN A 691 48.91 -1.71 -13.08
N GLU A 692 49.39 -1.80 -14.33
CA GLU A 692 50.52 -0.99 -14.80
C GLU A 692 50.15 0.50 -15.01
N HIS A 693 48.88 0.81 -15.29
CA HIS A 693 48.38 2.18 -15.50
C HIS A 693 46.93 2.37 -14.99
N PRO A 694 46.70 2.37 -13.66
CA PRO A 694 45.35 2.39 -13.09
C PRO A 694 44.58 3.65 -13.45
N LEU A 695 43.30 3.50 -13.76
CA LEU A 695 42.42 4.64 -14.02
C LEU A 695 42.25 5.49 -12.75
N ASN A 696 42.65 6.76 -12.83
CA ASN A 696 42.41 7.75 -11.78
C ASN A 696 41.31 8.74 -12.18
N MET A 697 40.73 9.42 -11.19
CA MET A 697 39.60 10.33 -11.39
C MET A 697 39.94 11.47 -12.37
N SER A 698 41.18 11.98 -12.35
CA SER A 698 41.63 13.03 -13.28
C SER A 698 41.64 12.56 -14.74
N THR A 699 42.03 11.31 -14.99
CA THR A 699 42.07 10.72 -16.34
C THR A 699 40.66 10.41 -16.83
N TYR A 700 39.79 9.93 -15.95
CA TYR A 700 38.38 9.72 -16.25
C TYR A 700 37.65 11.01 -16.61
N LEU A 701 37.80 12.08 -15.80
CA LEU A 701 37.17 13.37 -16.10
C LEU A 701 37.73 14.02 -17.37
N ARG A 702 39.02 13.87 -17.67
CA ARG A 702 39.62 14.33 -18.93
C ARG A 702 39.06 13.58 -20.13
N PHE A 703 38.85 12.27 -20.02
CA PHE A 703 38.17 11.49 -21.05
C PHE A 703 36.78 12.06 -21.36
N LEU A 704 35.94 12.26 -20.34
CA LEU A 704 34.57 12.80 -20.52
C LEU A 704 34.56 14.22 -21.08
N HIS A 705 35.52 15.04 -20.69
CA HIS A 705 35.66 16.39 -21.19
C HIS A 705 36.09 16.39 -22.68
N ASP A 706 37.12 15.63 -23.03
CA ASP A 706 37.76 15.70 -24.35
C ASP A 706 36.92 15.02 -25.44
N ILE A 707 36.12 14.01 -25.08
CA ILE A 707 35.24 13.30 -26.01
C ILE A 707 33.96 14.10 -26.32
N LYS A 708 33.49 14.94 -25.39
CA LYS A 708 32.23 15.69 -25.49
C LYS A 708 32.10 16.51 -26.78
N GLN A 709 33.20 17.05 -27.28
CA GLN A 709 33.21 17.89 -28.50
C GLN A 709 32.91 17.11 -29.79
N TYR A 710 33.01 15.77 -29.76
CA TYR A 710 32.73 14.89 -30.89
C TYR A 710 31.38 14.18 -30.76
N VAL A 711 30.70 14.36 -29.62
CA VAL A 711 29.38 13.77 -29.36
C VAL A 711 28.30 14.69 -29.94
N PRO A 712 27.40 14.17 -30.80
CA PRO A 712 26.35 14.99 -31.42
C PRO A 712 25.41 15.61 -30.38
N ASN A 713 25.05 16.90 -30.56
CA ASN A 713 24.14 17.62 -29.67
C ASN A 713 22.75 16.94 -29.58
N MET A 714 22.19 16.87 -28.37
CA MET A 714 20.96 16.13 -28.02
C MET A 714 19.65 16.75 -28.57
N THR A 715 19.54 16.93 -29.89
CA THR A 715 18.30 17.42 -30.52
C THR A 715 17.76 16.54 -31.66
N ASP A 716 18.43 15.44 -32.04
CA ASP A 716 18.00 14.63 -33.19
C ASP A 716 17.39 13.25 -32.86
N LYS A 717 16.28 12.96 -33.56
CA LYS A 717 15.34 11.83 -33.43
C LYS A 717 15.93 10.41 -33.48
N LYS A 718 17.23 10.22 -33.69
CA LYS A 718 17.89 8.90 -33.67
C LYS A 718 18.11 8.35 -32.25
N SER A 719 18.05 9.20 -31.21
CA SER A 719 18.34 8.84 -29.81
C SER A 719 17.36 7.86 -29.14
N ARG A 720 16.09 7.82 -29.57
CA ARG A 720 15.11 6.85 -29.02
C ARG A 720 15.45 5.39 -29.36
N LYS A 721 16.22 5.16 -30.43
CA LYS A 721 16.64 3.81 -30.82
C LYS A 721 17.86 3.31 -30.05
N ILE A 722 18.78 4.19 -29.62
CA ILE A 722 20.03 3.80 -28.94
C ILE A 722 19.81 3.59 -27.43
N SER A 723 18.99 4.43 -26.77
CA SER A 723 18.54 4.19 -25.38
C SER A 723 17.81 2.86 -25.22
N SER A 724 17.13 2.38 -26.27
CA SER A 724 16.47 1.08 -26.27
C SER A 724 17.45 -0.10 -26.41
N ILE A 725 18.65 0.11 -26.95
CA ILE A 725 19.69 -0.92 -27.14
C ILE A 725 20.57 -1.03 -25.89
N CYS A 726 20.87 0.08 -25.20
CA CYS A 726 21.55 0.05 -23.89
C CYS A 726 20.71 -0.59 -22.78
N HIS A 727 19.41 -0.83 -23.00
CA HIS A 727 18.57 -1.62 -22.10
C HIS A 727 18.68 -3.15 -22.32
N ILE A 728 19.39 -3.60 -23.37
CA ILE A 728 19.47 -5.00 -23.79
C ILE A 728 20.86 -5.62 -23.55
N LEU A 729 21.92 -4.81 -23.45
CA LEU A 729 23.27 -5.24 -23.04
C LEU A 729 23.51 -4.83 -21.58
#